data_AF-A0A8J6Y086-F1
#
_entry.id   AF-A0A8J6Y086-F1
#
_cell.length_a   1.000
_cell.length_b   1.000
_cell.length_c   1.000
_cell.angle_alpha   90.00
_cell.angle_beta   90.00
_cell.angle_gamma   90.00
#
_symmetry.space_group_name_H-M   'P 1'
#
loop_
_entity.id
_entity.type
_entity.pdbx_description
1 polymer ?
#
loop_
_entity_poly.entity_id
_entity_poly.type
_entity_poly.pdbx_seq_one_letter_code
_entity_poly.pdbx_strand_id
1 'polypeptide(L)'
;MSVRPTLAVLAALWLLFPGTAQSQTPKPGWTTVRYAEILDGREPTHSGEAVSGLLRRLGGRPVPTAEEIGQRPDDLLSHILLDPVLERYAFVLQDALDRISPPKPGSPPWYELAGLWQPGEAEPAWVELLRSRRYLVESDGQGRLRVCLPLPPGSDPSALDGSAASEKAWDAHWPVLRHVLASERARLAAAEPGLDRPLAVEVHAYRHLPARSVFLLAAPGTNRKVAATGPDARQSSVDFAAWNRFLASGRTLEGARLLPDGSIRFLSSESDRPGTILGEPLTLADMAVAYRAIFHGGLGDPYMSLDRGYTPQTTHVNYGGRLRDTRLGMVALLCDIRFKTFSVGMDIFKGEDIREVIRRKLPSFMTHVERFGADPGASGVMSQQTRMWFYPDSVDMTLSSEGDVLVLRSVRMSAASERLNEAGLAAEGDRADPPWTRTTVKTVNEEYDALAGLFPELADLDQVVRLLSFFTWLKVAAGDGLPVPDLDALLAVELPSYPTPRRFPQMLAFNALPTAGGGGAAEVHSRLEVGTGLDRLFSSDGRPLPARMRYDRAVALLDDRMAEDRILKQELSRYDPKALDDASLDFYSYKAERIRMHRLVLSTLPLDRSENLRRRGQAGEQLRLFSVGIGGLDLGMDRVFHKATGRTMGFGAAGRSSGDVRPVRKAGSSIPFRAPEPGAAPARALGDGDSRFEETLPQGERPGVRLLLQAADSSDVHSRTVILKGEAEVWFTRYESRRKIAYRLERFGDELTVRLSPAENVASPPAVDPTRPPAGMLVMRIEGGADPAKLGVVIRNQGERSLTADFPREPYRQLVLGPRVDPRRRTTVPGVWPPSPKLGEADRILLLQDRVRTLPPWQEDPGPLPGEEDPLTVAAAMVHWAAANRSAGTAYPAVAVGTSVDAAARWNAAPAPGNEPVLLAPQEAFPGFAKAHARQVRSAYTAGPVLDELPAAGKSGLVLVVSAEPDGLLAGRLRALAREPGMRGRAVLVWRMGPGLREDLAASLLAEGQLAAVGYINSPTVEWRQVAAELATLSRAFANGAPARLDDLPVPALWFY
;
A
#
# COMPACT_ATOMS: atom_id res chain seq x y z
N MET A 1 -17.97 -5.95 72.59
CA MET A 1 -17.03 -4.82 72.72
C MET A 1 -16.49 -4.48 71.34
N SER A 2 -16.87 -3.30 70.88
CA SER A 2 -16.65 -2.65 69.57
C SER A 2 -15.36 -1.82 69.60
N VAL A 3 -14.79 -1.14 68.58
CA VAL A 3 -14.83 -0.99 67.11
C VAL A 3 -13.76 0.10 66.83
N ARG A 4 -12.88 -0.09 65.84
CA ARG A 4 -12.15 0.90 64.96
C ARG A 4 -11.32 2.06 65.56
N PRO A 5 -10.14 2.41 64.97
CA PRO A 5 -10.10 3.13 63.68
C PRO A 5 -8.99 2.71 62.70
N THR A 6 -9.36 2.56 61.43
CA THR A 6 -8.43 2.51 60.28
C THR A 6 -9.20 3.00 59.05
N LEU A 7 -9.36 4.33 58.92
CA LEU A 7 -10.03 4.93 57.76
C LEU A 7 -9.51 6.32 57.38
N ALA A 8 -8.45 6.83 58.02
CA ALA A 8 -7.98 8.20 57.77
C ALA A 8 -6.68 8.31 56.95
N VAL A 9 -5.94 7.22 56.70
CA VAL A 9 -4.60 7.31 56.07
C VAL A 9 -4.59 6.90 54.59
N LEU A 10 -5.62 6.20 54.09
CA LEU A 10 -5.73 5.81 52.67
C LEU A 10 -6.36 6.87 51.77
N ALA A 11 -6.94 7.95 52.32
CA ALA A 11 -7.56 9.03 51.54
C ALA A 11 -6.57 10.13 51.11
N ALA A 12 -5.39 10.23 51.72
CA ALA A 12 -4.46 11.34 51.47
C ALA A 12 -3.42 11.07 50.36
N LEU A 13 -3.28 9.81 49.89
CA LEU A 13 -2.32 9.43 48.83
C LEU A 13 -2.91 9.43 47.41
N TRP A 14 -4.20 9.74 47.26
CA TRP A 14 -4.88 9.91 45.95
C TRP A 14 -4.98 11.37 45.49
N LEU A 15 -4.51 12.34 46.27
CA LEU A 15 -4.65 13.79 45.99
C LEU A 15 -3.37 14.48 45.48
N LEU A 16 -2.34 13.74 45.08
CA LEU A 16 -1.06 14.30 44.59
C LEU A 16 -0.69 13.93 43.15
N PHE A 17 -1.65 13.45 42.35
CA PHE A 17 -1.50 13.45 40.88
C PHE A 17 -2.16 14.71 40.31
N PRO A 18 -1.41 15.72 39.84
CA PRO A 18 -1.99 16.81 39.09
C PRO A 18 -2.38 16.31 37.69
N GLY A 19 -3.64 16.53 37.31
CA GLY A 19 -4.10 16.42 35.92
C GLY A 19 -4.95 15.20 35.57
N THR A 20 -6.01 14.91 36.33
CA THR A 20 -7.16 14.20 35.76
C THR A 20 -7.79 15.11 34.71
N ALA A 21 -7.57 14.82 33.43
CA ALA A 21 -8.42 15.33 32.36
C ALA A 21 -9.86 14.98 32.75
N GLN A 22 -10.71 16.00 32.94
CA GLN A 22 -12.13 15.80 33.21
C GLN A 22 -12.67 14.83 32.16
N SER A 23 -13.11 13.67 32.61
CA SER A 23 -13.91 12.75 31.84
C SER A 23 -15.22 13.48 31.53
N GLN A 24 -15.25 14.25 30.45
CA GLN A 24 -16.48 14.80 29.89
C GLN A 24 -17.39 13.60 29.59
N THR A 25 -18.41 13.42 30.43
CA THR A 25 -19.47 12.44 30.20
C THR A 25 -20.32 13.04 29.09
N PRO A 26 -20.43 12.40 27.91
CA PRO A 26 -21.22 12.96 26.82
C PRO A 26 -22.71 13.03 27.22
N LYS A 27 -23.46 13.94 26.60
CA LYS A 27 -24.91 14.09 26.80
C LYS A 27 -25.67 12.82 26.36
N PRO A 28 -26.97 12.69 26.70
CA PRO A 28 -27.80 11.58 26.22
C PRO A 28 -27.73 11.40 24.69
N GLY A 29 -27.70 10.14 24.24
CA GLY A 29 -27.66 9.80 22.81
C GLY A 29 -26.27 9.58 22.22
N TRP A 30 -25.23 9.53 23.05
CA TRP A 30 -23.87 9.14 22.65
C TRP A 30 -23.51 7.76 23.21
N THR A 31 -23.00 6.89 22.34
CA THR A 31 -22.43 5.59 22.69
C THR A 31 -20.91 5.65 22.60
N THR A 32 -20.20 5.22 23.64
CA THR A 32 -18.74 5.10 23.64
C THR A 32 -18.33 3.74 23.07
N VAL A 33 -17.56 3.70 22.00
CA VAL A 33 -17.06 2.47 21.36
C VAL A 33 -15.55 2.35 21.60
N ARG A 34 -15.13 1.37 22.40
CA ARG A 34 -13.71 1.08 22.67
C ARG A 34 -13.22 -0.02 21.74
N TYR A 35 -12.12 0.24 21.02
CA TYR A 35 -11.59 -0.69 20.01
C TYR A 35 -10.14 -1.11 20.23
N ALA A 36 -9.58 -0.84 21.42
CA ALA A 36 -8.17 -1.09 21.73
C ALA A 36 -7.72 -2.56 21.51
N GLU A 37 -8.59 -3.54 21.72
CA GLU A 37 -8.23 -4.97 21.62
C GLU A 37 -7.93 -5.44 20.20
N ILE A 38 -8.49 -4.79 19.18
CA ILE A 38 -8.29 -5.18 17.77
C ILE A 38 -7.18 -4.39 17.08
N LEU A 39 -6.54 -3.46 17.80
CA LEU A 39 -5.44 -2.67 17.28
C LEU A 39 -4.17 -3.50 17.08
N ASP A 40 -3.57 -3.41 15.89
CA ASP A 40 -2.18 -3.88 15.71
C ASP A 40 -1.20 -2.83 16.22
N GLY A 41 -0.83 -2.94 17.48
CA GLY A 41 0.14 -2.04 18.12
C GLY A 41 1.55 -2.11 17.55
N ARG A 42 1.87 -3.09 16.70
CA ARG A 42 3.19 -3.30 16.08
C ARG A 42 3.37 -2.53 14.78
N GLU A 43 2.28 -2.06 14.19
CA GLU A 43 2.32 -1.33 12.92
C GLU A 43 3.18 -0.07 13.06
N PRO A 44 4.19 0.11 12.19
CA PRO A 44 4.98 1.33 12.18
C PRO A 44 4.20 2.46 11.49
N THR A 45 4.28 3.66 12.09
CA THR A 45 3.84 4.91 11.45
C THR A 45 4.89 5.41 10.45
N HIS A 46 4.63 6.54 9.79
CA HIS A 46 5.58 7.11 8.84
C HIS A 46 6.85 7.73 9.48
N SER A 47 6.93 7.81 10.82
CA SER A 47 8.21 8.05 11.52
C SER A 47 9.03 6.77 11.72
N GLY A 48 8.44 5.60 11.45
CA GLY A 48 8.98 4.29 11.81
C GLY A 48 8.69 3.86 13.25
N GLU A 49 8.01 4.70 14.04
CA GLU A 49 7.60 4.36 15.41
C GLU A 49 6.34 3.50 15.42
N ALA A 50 6.30 2.50 16.30
CA ALA A 50 5.15 1.63 16.47
C ALA A 50 3.97 2.37 17.11
N VAL A 51 2.74 2.08 16.64
CA VAL A 51 1.48 2.64 17.16
C VAL A 51 1.38 2.53 18.69
N SER A 52 1.75 1.38 19.26
CA SER A 52 1.72 1.17 20.71
C SER A 52 2.65 2.12 21.47
N GLY A 53 3.81 2.45 20.91
CA GLY A 53 4.76 3.41 21.51
C GLY A 53 4.20 4.83 21.54
N LEU A 54 3.58 5.27 20.44
CA LEU A 54 2.95 6.59 20.34
C LEU A 54 1.74 6.73 21.27
N LEU A 55 0.88 5.71 21.34
CA LEU A 55 -0.26 5.69 22.27
C LEU A 55 0.20 5.77 23.73
N ARG A 56 1.26 5.05 24.09
CA ARG A 56 1.86 5.09 25.43
C ARG A 56 2.43 6.48 25.75
N ARG A 57 3.12 7.11 24.79
CA ARG A 57 3.64 8.48 24.92
C ARG A 57 2.52 9.47 25.18
N LEU A 58 1.45 9.40 24.39
CA LEU A 58 0.29 10.29 24.52
C LEU A 58 -0.46 10.08 25.83
N GLY A 59 -0.48 8.86 26.39
CA GLY A 59 -1.14 8.58 27.67
C GLY A 59 -2.61 9.02 27.72
N GLY A 60 -3.32 8.97 26.57
CA GLY A 60 -4.70 9.42 26.45
C GLY A 60 -4.90 10.93 26.27
N ARG A 61 -3.85 11.75 26.22
CA ARG A 61 -3.95 13.20 26.03
C ARG A 61 -4.55 13.55 24.65
N PRO A 62 -5.47 14.52 24.57
CA PRO A 62 -6.09 14.92 23.31
C PRO A 62 -5.12 15.69 22.42
N VAL A 63 -5.53 15.88 21.16
CA VAL A 63 -4.86 16.78 20.22
C VAL A 63 -4.76 18.18 20.87
N PRO A 64 -3.57 18.80 20.92
CA PRO A 64 -3.42 20.15 21.45
C PRO A 64 -4.32 21.15 20.71
N THR A 65 -4.92 22.09 21.45
CA THR A 65 -5.60 23.25 20.86
C THR A 65 -4.59 24.22 20.24
N ALA A 66 -5.04 25.17 19.42
CA ALA A 66 -4.17 26.14 18.75
C ALA A 66 -3.23 26.89 19.73
N GLU A 67 -3.70 27.19 20.94
CA GLU A 67 -2.92 27.86 22.00
C GLU A 67 -1.88 26.93 22.64
N GLU A 68 -2.14 25.61 22.66
CA GLU A 68 -1.27 24.60 23.26
C GLU A 68 -0.21 24.06 22.30
N ILE A 69 -0.35 24.24 20.98
CA ILE A 69 0.57 23.67 19.98
C ILE A 69 2.03 24.06 20.27
N GLY A 70 2.29 25.32 20.64
CA GLY A 70 3.64 25.79 20.99
C GLY A 70 4.21 25.19 22.28
N GLN A 71 3.36 24.64 23.14
CA GLN A 71 3.75 24.05 24.43
C GLN A 71 3.86 22.52 24.36
N ARG A 72 3.10 21.88 23.46
CA ARG A 72 3.00 20.42 23.32
C ARG A 72 3.17 19.97 21.85
N PRO A 73 4.26 20.36 21.16
CA PRO A 73 4.48 20.00 19.75
C PRO A 73 4.60 18.48 19.53
N ASP A 74 5.24 17.76 20.46
CA ASP A 74 5.42 16.30 20.38
C ASP A 74 4.09 15.53 20.43
N ASP A 75 3.12 16.05 21.19
CA ASP A 75 1.78 15.46 21.25
C ASP A 75 1.06 15.67 19.91
N LEU A 76 1.13 16.87 19.33
CA LEU A 76 0.57 17.14 18.00
C LEU A 76 1.18 16.20 16.95
N LEU A 77 2.51 16.08 16.92
CA LEU A 77 3.20 15.17 16.01
C LEU A 77 2.70 13.73 16.20
N SER A 78 2.62 13.26 17.45
CA SER A 78 2.15 11.88 17.74
C SER A 78 0.71 11.66 17.24
N HIS A 79 -0.17 12.66 17.32
CA HIS A 79 -1.51 12.57 16.74
C HIS A 79 -1.49 12.56 15.21
N ILE A 80 -0.66 13.39 14.56
CA ILE A 80 -0.46 13.37 13.10
C ILE A 80 0.02 12.00 12.61
N LEU A 81 0.97 11.39 13.33
CA LEU A 81 1.50 10.06 13.00
C LEU A 81 0.45 8.95 13.14
N LEU A 82 -0.47 9.08 14.11
CA LEU A 82 -1.50 8.09 14.41
C LEU A 82 -2.75 8.21 13.53
N ASP A 83 -3.10 9.42 13.08
CA ASP A 83 -4.33 9.73 12.33
C ASP A 83 -4.58 8.76 11.17
N PRO A 84 -3.68 8.63 10.16
CA PRO A 84 -3.94 7.76 9.01
C PRO A 84 -3.99 6.27 9.37
N VAL A 85 -3.34 5.86 10.47
CA VAL A 85 -3.28 4.45 10.89
C VAL A 85 -4.54 4.06 11.68
N LEU A 86 -5.07 4.97 12.50
CA LEU A 86 -6.19 4.70 13.38
C LEU A 86 -7.55 4.99 12.73
N GLU A 87 -7.62 5.85 11.71
CA GLU A 87 -8.85 6.18 10.98
C GLU A 87 -9.53 4.93 10.38
N ARG A 88 -8.74 4.00 9.83
CA ARG A 88 -9.26 2.77 9.21
C ARG A 88 -10.07 1.88 10.15
N TYR A 89 -9.90 1.99 11.48
CA TYR A 89 -10.65 1.22 12.46
C TYR A 89 -12.08 1.74 12.67
N ALA A 90 -12.48 2.83 12.02
CA ALA A 90 -13.83 3.35 12.07
C ALA A 90 -14.90 2.34 11.59
N PHE A 91 -14.52 1.25 10.92
CA PHE A 91 -15.44 0.14 10.61
C PHE A 91 -16.23 -0.37 11.82
N VAL A 92 -15.67 -0.27 13.04
CA VAL A 92 -16.36 -0.66 14.28
C VAL A 92 -17.63 0.15 14.54
N LEU A 93 -17.79 1.33 13.92
CA LEU A 93 -18.99 2.15 14.02
C LEU A 93 -20.19 1.47 13.35
N GLN A 94 -19.99 0.84 12.20
CA GLN A 94 -21.05 0.06 11.51
C GLN A 94 -21.48 -1.13 12.37
N ASP A 95 -20.51 -1.81 12.97
CA ASP A 95 -20.76 -2.96 13.84
C ASP A 95 -21.46 -2.53 15.14
N ALA A 96 -21.10 -1.36 15.66
CA ALA A 96 -21.79 -0.75 16.79
C ALA A 96 -23.26 -0.44 16.45
N LEU A 97 -23.54 0.10 15.26
CA LEU A 97 -24.91 0.33 14.81
C LEU A 97 -25.70 -0.98 14.68
N ASP A 98 -25.11 -2.03 14.08
CA ASP A 98 -25.75 -3.34 14.01
C ASP A 98 -25.93 -3.99 15.39
N ARG A 99 -25.09 -3.64 16.38
CA ARG A 99 -25.27 -4.09 17.77
C ARG A 99 -26.37 -3.31 18.50
N ILE A 100 -26.52 -2.01 18.22
CA ILE A 100 -27.52 -1.12 18.83
C ILE A 100 -28.90 -1.40 18.23
N SER A 101 -28.96 -1.54 16.91
CA SER A 101 -30.15 -1.75 16.10
C SER A 101 -29.94 -2.96 15.17
N PRO A 102 -30.10 -4.20 15.67
CA PRO A 102 -29.88 -5.40 14.87
C PRO A 102 -30.68 -5.43 13.58
N PRO A 103 -30.08 -5.88 12.47
CA PRO A 103 -30.78 -5.92 11.19
C PRO A 103 -31.90 -6.96 11.23
N LYS A 104 -33.09 -6.58 10.75
CA LYS A 104 -34.28 -7.45 10.74
C LYS A 104 -34.07 -8.66 9.82
N PRO A 105 -34.53 -9.87 10.17
CA PRO A 105 -34.48 -11.03 9.28
C PRO A 105 -35.03 -10.70 7.89
N GLY A 106 -34.33 -11.15 6.83
CA GLY A 106 -34.71 -10.89 5.44
C GLY A 106 -34.43 -9.48 4.90
N SER A 107 -33.90 -8.55 5.70
CA SER A 107 -33.45 -7.25 5.16
C SER A 107 -32.18 -7.42 4.32
N PRO A 108 -32.01 -6.67 3.22
CA PRO A 108 -30.75 -6.66 2.48
C PRO A 108 -29.57 -6.30 3.41
N PRO A 109 -28.38 -6.86 3.17
CA PRO A 109 -27.18 -6.49 3.89
C PRO A 109 -26.70 -5.09 3.48
N TRP A 110 -26.09 -4.40 4.43
CA TRP A 110 -25.42 -3.14 4.19
C TRP A 110 -24.04 -3.40 3.58
N TYR A 111 -23.64 -2.62 2.57
CA TYR A 111 -22.31 -2.66 1.98
C TYR A 111 -21.69 -1.26 1.88
N GLU A 112 -20.38 -1.15 2.11
CA GLU A 112 -19.66 0.12 2.00
C GLU A 112 -19.61 0.58 0.53
N LEU A 113 -20.11 1.77 0.22
CA LEU A 113 -20.19 2.23 -1.18
C LEU A 113 -18.82 2.29 -1.87
N ALA A 114 -17.75 2.66 -1.16
CA ALA A 114 -16.40 2.68 -1.74
C ALA A 114 -15.90 1.28 -2.15
N GLY A 115 -16.45 0.21 -1.57
CA GLY A 115 -16.10 -1.17 -1.93
C GLY A 115 -16.56 -1.58 -3.33
N LEU A 116 -17.34 -0.74 -4.02
CA LEU A 116 -17.63 -0.89 -5.45
C LEU A 116 -16.40 -0.62 -6.33
N TRP A 117 -15.39 0.09 -5.80
CA TRP A 117 -14.15 0.39 -6.52
C TRP A 117 -12.93 -0.33 -5.96
N GLN A 118 -12.25 -1.08 -6.81
CA GLN A 118 -11.01 -1.78 -6.45
C GLN A 118 -9.83 -0.81 -6.29
N PRO A 119 -8.91 -1.03 -5.32
CA PRO A 119 -7.72 -0.20 -5.21
C PRO A 119 -6.90 -0.16 -6.50
N GLY A 120 -6.64 1.05 -7.01
CA GLY A 120 -5.83 1.29 -8.21
C GLY A 120 -6.58 1.27 -9.54
N GLU A 121 -7.89 1.04 -9.56
CA GLU A 121 -8.71 1.19 -10.76
C GLU A 121 -9.12 2.64 -11.03
N ALA A 122 -9.87 2.88 -12.11
CA ALA A 122 -10.44 4.19 -12.36
C ALA A 122 -11.60 4.47 -11.38
N GLU A 123 -11.56 5.60 -10.70
CA GLU A 123 -12.51 5.90 -9.62
C GLU A 123 -12.75 7.40 -9.45
N PRO A 124 -13.96 7.84 -9.03
CA PRO A 124 -14.17 9.21 -8.61
C PRO A 124 -13.23 9.62 -7.46
N ALA A 125 -12.77 10.88 -7.46
CA ALA A 125 -11.85 11.36 -6.44
C ALA A 125 -12.37 11.25 -4.99
N TRP A 126 -13.69 11.25 -4.77
CA TRP A 126 -14.30 11.02 -3.45
C TRP A 126 -14.11 9.61 -2.89
N VAL A 127 -13.87 8.58 -3.73
CA VAL A 127 -13.81 7.17 -3.29
C VAL A 127 -12.76 6.97 -2.19
N GLU A 128 -11.59 7.58 -2.35
CA GLU A 128 -10.50 7.48 -1.38
C GLU A 128 -10.86 8.11 -0.02
N LEU A 129 -11.81 9.06 0.04
CA LEU A 129 -12.30 9.63 1.31
C LEU A 129 -13.12 8.63 2.12
N LEU A 130 -13.85 7.74 1.43
CA LEU A 130 -14.62 6.67 2.06
C LEU A 130 -13.72 5.46 2.34
N ARG A 131 -12.76 5.16 1.45
CA ARG A 131 -11.78 4.08 1.65
C ARG A 131 -10.89 4.32 2.86
N SER A 132 -10.51 5.58 3.15
CA SER A 132 -9.80 5.93 4.38
C SER A 132 -10.68 5.80 5.63
N ARG A 133 -12.01 5.69 5.46
CA ARG A 133 -13.04 5.59 6.49
C ARG A 133 -13.18 6.82 7.37
N ARG A 134 -12.76 7.98 6.85
CA ARG A 134 -13.16 9.29 7.38
C ARG A 134 -14.66 9.51 7.28
N TYR A 135 -15.25 8.99 6.21
CA TYR A 135 -16.68 8.97 5.99
C TYR A 135 -17.09 7.52 5.79
N LEU A 136 -18.06 7.05 6.55
CA LEU A 136 -18.63 5.72 6.34
C LEU A 136 -19.97 5.91 5.67
N VAL A 137 -20.15 5.32 4.50
CA VAL A 137 -21.42 5.31 3.78
C VAL A 137 -21.72 3.89 3.37
N GLU A 138 -22.79 3.33 3.94
CA GLU A 138 -23.31 2.02 3.59
C GLU A 138 -24.59 2.18 2.76
N SER A 139 -24.77 1.34 1.74
CA SER A 139 -26.03 1.20 1.00
C SER A 139 -26.60 -0.20 1.22
N ASP A 140 -27.93 -0.31 1.18
CA ASP A 140 -28.64 -1.60 1.14
C ASP A 140 -28.92 -2.08 -0.30
N GLY A 141 -28.49 -1.32 -1.30
CA GLY A 141 -28.71 -1.60 -2.71
C GLY A 141 -30.13 -1.26 -3.20
N GLN A 142 -31.03 -0.84 -2.30
CA GLN A 142 -32.45 -0.57 -2.57
C GLN A 142 -32.83 0.90 -2.31
N GLY A 143 -31.84 1.77 -2.10
CA GLY A 143 -32.04 3.21 -1.92
C GLY A 143 -32.12 3.67 -0.46
N ARG A 144 -31.79 2.80 0.49
CA ARG A 144 -31.52 3.21 1.87
C ARG A 144 -30.02 3.27 2.10
N LEU A 145 -29.59 4.27 2.85
CA LEU A 145 -28.19 4.47 3.23
C LEU A 145 -28.05 4.71 4.73
N ARG A 146 -26.92 4.29 5.29
CA ARG A 146 -26.45 4.72 6.61
C ARG A 146 -25.15 5.48 6.44
N VAL A 147 -25.03 6.63 7.10
CA VAL A 147 -23.82 7.44 7.09
C VAL A 147 -23.33 7.70 8.50
N CYS A 148 -22.04 7.47 8.75
CA CYS A 148 -21.35 7.94 9.96
C CYS A 148 -20.38 9.04 9.56
N LEU A 149 -20.60 10.24 10.10
CA LEU A 149 -19.91 11.47 9.73
C LEU A 149 -19.12 12.03 10.91
N PRO A 150 -17.89 12.51 10.70
CA PRO A 150 -17.11 13.09 11.77
C PRO A 150 -17.78 14.38 12.25
N LEU A 151 -17.76 14.62 13.56
CA LEU A 151 -18.23 15.87 14.13
C LEU A 151 -17.23 16.99 13.76
N PRO A 152 -17.69 18.16 13.26
CA PRO A 152 -16.80 19.21 12.81
C PRO A 152 -15.84 19.68 13.92
N PRO A 153 -14.58 20.03 13.60
CA PRO A 153 -13.63 20.58 14.55
C PRO A 153 -14.22 21.75 15.35
N GLY A 154 -13.82 21.87 16.63
CA GLY A 154 -14.35 22.88 17.55
C GLY A 154 -15.74 22.60 18.12
N SER A 155 -16.43 21.56 17.65
CA SER A 155 -17.70 21.11 18.27
C SER A 155 -17.42 20.24 19.49
N ASP A 156 -18.08 20.53 20.61
CA ASP A 156 -17.99 19.76 21.83
C ASP A 156 -19.12 18.69 21.89
N PRO A 157 -18.79 17.38 21.89
CA PRO A 157 -19.78 16.31 22.04
C PRO A 157 -20.57 16.38 23.36
N SER A 158 -20.01 16.99 24.41
CA SER A 158 -20.71 17.21 25.68
C SER A 158 -21.73 18.35 25.62
N ALA A 159 -21.65 19.23 24.61
CA ALA A 159 -22.58 20.33 24.43
C ALA A 159 -23.81 19.95 23.58
N LEU A 160 -23.70 18.94 22.72
CA LEU A 160 -24.74 18.52 21.76
C LEU A 160 -25.34 17.16 22.13
N ASP A 161 -26.65 17.00 22.03
CA ASP A 161 -27.25 15.67 21.99
C ASP A 161 -26.94 14.97 20.65
N GLY A 162 -27.16 13.65 20.59
CA GLY A 162 -26.81 12.86 19.40
C GLY A 162 -27.53 13.29 18.11
N SER A 163 -28.76 13.78 18.22
CA SER A 163 -29.56 14.23 17.06
C SER A 163 -28.99 15.54 16.51
N ALA A 164 -28.80 16.54 17.37
CA ALA A 164 -28.21 17.82 17.00
C ALA A 164 -26.77 17.67 16.46
N ALA A 165 -26.01 16.73 17.02
CA ALA A 165 -24.68 16.39 16.51
C ALA A 165 -24.75 15.81 15.09
N SER A 166 -25.69 14.90 14.83
CA SER A 166 -25.90 14.27 13.51
C SER A 166 -26.33 15.29 12.45
N GLU A 167 -27.21 16.23 12.82
CA GLU A 167 -27.61 17.32 11.93
C GLU A 167 -26.45 18.25 11.60
N LYS A 168 -25.67 18.64 12.61
CA LYS A 168 -24.49 19.47 12.41
C LYS A 168 -23.45 18.79 11.52
N ALA A 169 -23.25 17.48 11.68
CA ALA A 169 -22.32 16.71 10.86
C ALA A 169 -22.84 16.55 9.41
N TRP A 170 -24.15 16.38 9.21
CA TRP A 170 -24.78 16.38 7.89
C TRP A 170 -24.50 17.67 7.13
N ASP A 171 -24.81 18.82 7.74
CA ASP A 171 -24.65 20.12 7.09
C ASP A 171 -23.18 20.42 6.78
N ALA A 172 -22.27 20.10 7.70
CA ALA A 172 -20.84 20.34 7.52
C ALA A 172 -20.20 19.46 6.45
N HIS A 173 -20.77 18.28 6.18
CA HIS A 173 -20.18 17.29 5.27
C HIS A 173 -21.02 17.03 4.00
N TRP A 174 -22.13 17.75 3.82
CA TRP A 174 -22.91 17.76 2.58
C TRP A 174 -22.07 17.96 1.31
N PRO A 175 -21.04 18.83 1.28
CA PRO A 175 -20.25 19.04 0.06
C PRO A 175 -19.58 17.77 -0.46
N VAL A 176 -19.16 16.86 0.43
CA VAL A 176 -18.63 15.53 0.07
C VAL A 176 -19.78 14.55 -0.23
N LEU A 177 -20.78 14.47 0.65
CA LEU A 177 -21.83 13.46 0.59
C LEU A 177 -22.68 13.54 -0.67
N ARG A 178 -22.95 14.75 -1.18
CA ARG A 178 -23.77 14.92 -2.38
C ARG A 178 -23.23 14.13 -3.59
N HIS A 179 -21.91 13.97 -3.71
CA HIS A 179 -21.29 13.22 -4.80
C HIS A 179 -21.46 11.71 -4.65
N VAL A 180 -21.34 11.22 -3.42
CA VAL A 180 -21.57 9.82 -3.08
C VAL A 180 -23.03 9.45 -3.34
N LEU A 181 -23.96 10.29 -2.86
CA LEU A 181 -25.40 10.11 -3.03
C LEU A 181 -25.82 10.23 -4.50
N ALA A 182 -25.21 11.14 -5.27
CA ALA A 182 -25.46 11.26 -6.70
C ALA A 182 -25.05 9.98 -7.45
N SER A 183 -23.90 9.42 -7.09
CA SER A 183 -23.38 8.17 -7.69
C SER A 183 -24.29 6.99 -7.38
N GLU A 184 -24.78 6.86 -6.14
CA GLU A 184 -25.73 5.80 -5.77
C GLU A 184 -27.08 5.96 -6.47
N ARG A 185 -27.61 7.20 -6.58
CA ARG A 185 -28.83 7.45 -7.36
C ARG A 185 -28.66 7.05 -8.82
N ALA A 186 -27.53 7.43 -9.44
CA ALA A 186 -27.23 7.05 -10.82
C ALA A 186 -27.15 5.53 -10.98
N ARG A 187 -26.54 4.82 -10.02
CA ARG A 187 -26.48 3.36 -10.00
C ARG A 187 -27.87 2.72 -9.96
N LEU A 188 -28.73 3.20 -9.06
CA LEU A 188 -30.10 2.69 -8.91
C LEU A 188 -30.95 2.98 -10.15
N ALA A 189 -30.81 4.17 -10.73
CA ALA A 189 -31.49 4.53 -11.98
C ALA A 189 -31.02 3.69 -13.17
N ALA A 190 -29.74 3.30 -13.21
CA ALA A 190 -29.22 2.39 -14.24
C ALA A 190 -29.74 0.96 -14.08
N ALA A 191 -29.92 0.49 -12.84
CA ALA A 191 -30.48 -0.82 -12.55
C ALA A 191 -32.00 -0.90 -12.83
N GLU A 192 -32.74 0.18 -12.57
CA GLU A 192 -34.18 0.28 -12.81
C GLU A 192 -34.52 1.59 -13.58
N PRO A 193 -34.32 1.60 -14.91
CA PRO A 193 -34.57 2.79 -15.74
C PRO A 193 -36.01 3.31 -15.60
N GLY A 194 -36.16 4.60 -15.30
CA GLY A 194 -37.45 5.28 -15.14
C GLY A 194 -37.92 5.46 -13.68
N LEU A 195 -37.21 4.90 -12.71
CA LEU A 195 -37.50 5.08 -11.29
C LEU A 195 -36.61 6.17 -10.66
N ASP A 196 -37.07 7.42 -10.64
CA ASP A 196 -36.42 8.49 -9.86
C ASP A 196 -36.91 8.45 -8.40
N ARG A 197 -36.31 7.58 -7.59
CA ARG A 197 -36.64 7.46 -6.17
C ARG A 197 -35.69 8.31 -5.30
N PRO A 198 -36.23 9.08 -4.33
CA PRO A 198 -35.41 9.70 -3.30
C PRO A 198 -34.68 8.65 -2.46
N LEU A 199 -33.45 8.95 -2.07
CA LEU A 199 -32.70 8.12 -1.12
C LEU A 199 -33.18 8.36 0.32
N ALA A 200 -33.30 7.31 1.12
CA ALA A 200 -33.55 7.40 2.55
C ALA A 200 -32.21 7.24 3.30
N VAL A 201 -31.76 8.27 4.00
CA VAL A 201 -30.43 8.31 4.62
C VAL A 201 -30.55 8.41 6.13
N GLU A 202 -30.02 7.44 6.87
CA GLU A 202 -29.84 7.48 8.32
C GLU A 202 -28.46 8.08 8.62
N VAL A 203 -28.43 9.17 9.40
CA VAL A 203 -27.24 9.98 9.66
C VAL A 203 -26.82 9.87 11.12
N HIS A 204 -25.57 9.50 11.35
CA HIS A 204 -24.93 9.45 12.66
C HIS A 204 -23.70 10.35 12.69
N ALA A 205 -23.54 11.16 13.74
CA ALA A 205 -22.27 11.80 14.02
C ALA A 205 -21.32 10.89 14.81
N TYR A 206 -20.01 11.06 14.62
CA TYR A 206 -19.01 10.45 15.48
C TYR A 206 -17.85 11.39 15.82
N ARG A 207 -17.17 11.13 16.94
CA ARG A 207 -15.91 11.77 17.31
C ARG A 207 -14.86 10.71 17.59
N HIS A 208 -13.71 10.80 16.92
CA HIS A 208 -12.58 9.92 17.19
C HIS A 208 -11.67 10.50 18.27
N LEU A 209 -11.26 9.66 19.22
CA LEU A 209 -10.29 9.98 20.27
C LEU A 209 -9.10 9.01 20.15
N PRO A 210 -8.16 9.25 19.22
CA PRO A 210 -7.11 8.30 18.83
C PRO A 210 -6.26 7.84 20.03
N ALA A 211 -5.79 8.78 20.85
CA ALA A 211 -4.94 8.51 22.02
C ALA A 211 -5.58 7.58 23.06
N ARG A 212 -6.92 7.41 23.02
CA ARG A 212 -7.69 6.55 23.93
C ARG A 212 -8.22 5.29 23.24
N SER A 213 -8.05 5.17 21.92
CA SER A 213 -8.65 4.10 21.11
C SER A 213 -10.17 4.01 21.31
N VAL A 214 -10.82 5.18 21.24
CA VAL A 214 -12.26 5.35 21.44
C VAL A 214 -12.89 6.12 20.28
N PHE A 215 -14.08 5.68 19.87
CA PHE A 215 -15.03 6.51 19.14
C PHE A 215 -16.22 6.87 20.03
N LEU A 216 -16.72 8.09 19.93
CA LEU A 216 -18.04 8.47 20.41
C LEU A 216 -18.99 8.45 19.22
N LEU A 217 -20.11 7.74 19.31
CA LEU A 217 -21.10 7.56 18.24
C LEU A 217 -22.45 8.11 18.67
N ALA A 218 -23.05 9.00 17.89
CA ALA A 218 -24.40 9.48 18.11
C ALA A 218 -25.43 8.45 17.63
N ALA A 219 -26.17 7.85 18.58
CA ALA A 219 -27.20 6.86 18.31
C ALA A 219 -28.37 7.00 19.32
N PRO A 220 -29.65 7.11 18.86
CA PRO A 220 -30.09 7.00 17.46
C PRO A 220 -29.69 8.22 16.60
N GLY A 221 -29.54 7.99 15.30
CA GLY A 221 -29.24 9.02 14.31
C GLY A 221 -30.45 9.84 13.88
N THR A 222 -30.29 10.66 12.84
CA THR A 222 -31.37 11.42 12.20
C THR A 222 -31.67 10.89 10.80
N ASN A 223 -32.93 10.96 10.36
CA ASN A 223 -33.33 10.47 9.04
C ASN A 223 -33.51 11.63 8.06
N ARG A 224 -32.94 11.48 6.87
CA ARG A 224 -33.06 12.41 5.74
C ARG A 224 -33.64 11.72 4.52
N LYS A 225 -34.35 12.48 3.69
CA LYS A 225 -34.85 12.04 2.39
C LYS A 225 -34.23 12.93 1.31
N VAL A 226 -33.44 12.34 0.42
CA VAL A 226 -32.62 13.07 -0.56
C VAL A 226 -33.16 12.83 -1.96
N ALA A 227 -33.84 13.84 -2.51
CA ALA A 227 -34.35 13.83 -3.89
C ALA A 227 -33.45 14.62 -4.86
N ALA A 228 -32.51 15.41 -4.34
CA ALA A 228 -31.58 16.21 -5.13
C ALA A 228 -30.22 16.25 -4.43
N THR A 229 -29.15 16.30 -5.22
CA THR A 229 -27.74 16.26 -4.78
C THR A 229 -26.96 17.48 -5.28
N GLY A 230 -27.68 18.58 -5.57
CA GLY A 230 -27.07 19.83 -6.00
C GLY A 230 -26.23 20.48 -4.89
N PRO A 231 -25.35 21.44 -5.26
CA PRO A 231 -24.65 22.26 -4.27
C PRO A 231 -25.62 23.08 -3.41
N ASP A 232 -25.15 23.53 -2.25
CA ASP A 232 -25.82 24.59 -1.50
C ASP A 232 -25.82 25.86 -2.38
N ALA A 233 -26.96 26.54 -2.52
CA ALA A 233 -27.19 27.63 -3.47
C ALA A 233 -26.31 28.88 -3.24
N ARG A 234 -25.40 28.83 -2.26
CA ARG A 234 -24.53 29.91 -1.80
C ARG A 234 -23.20 30.03 -2.57
N GLN A 235 -22.81 29.04 -3.37
CA GLN A 235 -21.53 29.03 -4.11
C GLN A 235 -21.74 29.05 -5.62
N SER A 236 -20.84 29.73 -6.34
CA SER A 236 -20.80 29.69 -7.81
C SER A 236 -20.21 28.37 -8.30
N SER A 237 -20.72 27.84 -9.41
CA SER A 237 -20.22 26.59 -10.00
C SER A 237 -18.83 26.78 -10.61
N VAL A 238 -17.96 25.79 -10.49
CA VAL A 238 -16.66 25.78 -11.19
C VAL A 238 -16.85 25.64 -12.70
N ASP A 239 -16.22 26.52 -13.50
CA ASP A 239 -16.17 26.40 -14.96
C ASP A 239 -15.07 25.38 -15.37
N PHE A 240 -15.41 24.09 -15.30
CA PHE A 240 -14.49 23.04 -15.74
C PHE A 240 -14.14 23.13 -17.23
N ALA A 241 -14.98 23.74 -18.06
CA ALA A 241 -14.65 23.95 -19.47
C ALA A 241 -13.51 24.97 -19.62
N ALA A 242 -13.51 26.06 -18.84
CA ALA A 242 -12.38 26.99 -18.78
C ALA A 242 -11.11 26.34 -18.24
N TRP A 243 -11.22 25.52 -17.19
CA TRP A 243 -10.06 24.83 -16.62
C TRP A 243 -9.47 23.82 -17.60
N ASN A 244 -10.30 23.03 -18.28
CA ASN A 244 -9.85 22.11 -19.32
C ASN A 244 -9.21 22.84 -20.51
N ARG A 245 -9.76 23.99 -20.94
CA ARG A 245 -9.12 24.82 -21.97
C ARG A 245 -7.75 25.32 -21.52
N PHE A 246 -7.61 25.72 -20.26
CA PHE A 246 -6.32 26.14 -19.70
C PHE A 246 -5.32 24.98 -19.69
N LEU A 247 -5.70 23.82 -19.16
CA LEU A 247 -4.86 22.63 -19.10
C LEU A 247 -4.44 22.14 -20.50
N ALA A 248 -5.38 22.10 -21.44
CA ALA A 248 -5.13 21.68 -22.82
C ALA A 248 -4.26 22.69 -23.61
N SER A 249 -4.13 23.94 -23.14
CA SER A 249 -3.30 24.94 -23.81
C SER A 249 -1.79 24.68 -23.66
N GLY A 250 -1.38 23.81 -22.73
CA GLY A 250 0.02 23.55 -22.42
C GLY A 250 0.74 24.70 -21.70
N ARG A 251 0.02 25.77 -21.33
CA ARG A 251 0.59 26.91 -20.59
C ARG A 251 0.89 26.53 -19.14
N THR A 252 1.91 27.16 -18.55
CA THR A 252 2.30 26.93 -17.16
C THR A 252 1.46 27.78 -16.22
N LEU A 253 0.98 27.20 -15.12
CA LEU A 253 0.25 27.90 -14.07
C LEU A 253 1.20 28.76 -13.22
N GLU A 254 1.14 30.08 -13.35
CA GLU A 254 1.98 31.04 -12.59
C GLU A 254 1.23 31.70 -11.43
N GLY A 255 -0.04 31.38 -11.26
CA GLY A 255 -0.89 31.98 -10.24
C GLY A 255 -2.33 32.07 -10.69
N ALA A 256 -3.14 32.78 -9.93
CA ALA A 256 -4.55 32.97 -10.24
C ALA A 256 -5.10 34.22 -9.56
N ARG A 257 -6.21 34.71 -10.09
CA ARG A 257 -7.04 35.73 -9.46
C ARG A 257 -8.43 35.18 -9.19
N LEU A 258 -8.91 35.37 -7.97
CA LEU A 258 -10.29 35.17 -7.59
C LEU A 258 -11.09 36.43 -7.93
N LEU A 259 -12.09 36.31 -8.79
CA LEU A 259 -12.94 37.43 -9.18
C LEU A 259 -14.10 37.61 -8.19
N PRO A 260 -14.74 38.79 -8.12
CA PRO A 260 -15.84 39.05 -7.18
C PRO A 260 -17.06 38.12 -7.33
N ASP A 261 -17.25 37.51 -8.50
CA ASP A 261 -18.29 36.51 -8.77
C ASP A 261 -17.88 35.07 -8.36
N GLY A 262 -16.69 34.93 -7.79
CA GLY A 262 -16.05 33.68 -7.42
C GLY A 262 -15.48 32.87 -8.58
N SER A 263 -15.49 33.38 -9.80
CA SER A 263 -14.77 32.74 -10.90
C SER A 263 -13.25 32.90 -10.75
N ILE A 264 -12.50 31.91 -11.23
CA ILE A 264 -11.03 31.91 -11.16
C ILE A 264 -10.47 32.26 -12.54
N ARG A 265 -9.59 33.25 -12.57
CA ARG A 265 -8.78 33.59 -13.75
C ARG A 265 -7.34 33.15 -13.54
N PHE A 266 -6.88 32.17 -14.31
CA PHE A 266 -5.50 31.71 -14.24
C PHE A 266 -4.52 32.76 -14.80
N LEU A 267 -3.41 32.95 -14.09
CA LEU A 267 -2.23 33.65 -14.57
C LEU A 267 -1.28 32.60 -15.13
N SER A 268 -0.78 32.82 -16.35
CA SER A 268 0.01 31.81 -17.04
C SER A 268 1.04 32.37 -17.99
N SER A 269 2.15 31.64 -18.11
CA SER A 269 3.23 31.90 -19.04
C SER A 269 3.19 30.91 -20.20
N GLU A 270 3.73 31.34 -21.35
CA GLU A 270 4.14 30.39 -22.39
C GLU A 270 5.44 29.73 -21.96
N SER A 271 5.56 28.44 -22.23
CA SER A 271 6.75 27.65 -21.89
C SER A 271 7.16 26.85 -23.11
N ASP A 272 8.45 26.81 -23.40
CA ASP A 272 9.03 25.97 -24.47
C ASP A 272 8.75 24.48 -24.24
N ARG A 273 8.44 24.11 -22.99
CA ARG A 273 7.98 22.77 -22.61
C ARG A 273 6.70 22.88 -21.80
N PRO A 274 5.55 22.38 -22.31
CA PRO A 274 4.32 22.38 -21.55
C PRO A 274 4.50 21.58 -20.26
N GLY A 275 3.82 22.00 -19.18
CA GLY A 275 3.85 21.28 -17.91
C GLY A 275 3.32 19.87 -18.07
N THR A 276 4.13 18.89 -17.69
CA THR A 276 3.75 17.47 -17.66
C THR A 276 3.77 16.92 -16.25
N ILE A 277 3.12 15.78 -16.07
CA ILE A 277 3.35 14.87 -14.96
C ILE A 277 3.61 13.49 -15.55
N LEU A 278 4.78 12.91 -15.32
CA LEU A 278 5.19 11.60 -15.84
C LEU A 278 5.12 11.53 -17.37
N GLY A 279 5.47 12.63 -18.03
CA GLY A 279 5.49 12.76 -19.49
C GLY A 279 4.11 12.94 -20.15
N GLU A 280 3.03 12.93 -19.38
CA GLU A 280 1.68 13.22 -19.88
C GLU A 280 1.25 14.65 -19.52
N PRO A 281 0.44 15.34 -20.34
CA PRO A 281 -0.13 16.65 -19.98
C PRO A 281 -0.90 16.62 -18.67
N LEU A 282 -0.97 17.78 -18.00
CA LEU A 282 -1.83 17.97 -16.84
C LEU A 282 -3.31 17.85 -17.21
N THR A 283 -4.10 17.26 -16.31
CA THR A 283 -5.53 17.00 -16.50
C THR A 283 -6.35 17.46 -15.30
N LEU A 284 -7.68 17.48 -15.45
CA LEU A 284 -8.58 17.80 -14.35
C LEU A 284 -8.46 16.77 -13.20
N ALA A 285 -8.09 15.53 -13.49
CA ALA A 285 -7.82 14.51 -12.48
C ALA A 285 -6.64 14.91 -11.58
N ASP A 286 -5.59 15.52 -12.12
CA ASP A 286 -4.45 16.01 -11.32
C ASP A 286 -4.86 17.15 -10.39
N MET A 287 -5.73 18.06 -10.86
CA MET A 287 -6.34 19.10 -10.02
C MET A 287 -7.23 18.51 -8.92
N ALA A 288 -8.04 17.50 -9.24
CA ALA A 288 -8.91 16.83 -8.27
C ALA A 288 -8.11 16.14 -7.15
N VAL A 289 -6.99 15.50 -7.49
CA VAL A 289 -6.08 14.90 -6.51
C VAL A 289 -5.44 15.96 -5.61
N ALA A 290 -4.95 17.07 -6.19
CA ALA A 290 -4.36 18.15 -5.41
C ALA A 290 -5.38 18.81 -4.46
N TYR A 291 -6.60 19.08 -4.95
CA TYR A 291 -7.72 19.55 -4.12
C TYR A 291 -8.00 18.58 -2.96
N ARG A 292 -8.15 17.28 -3.27
CA ARG A 292 -8.39 16.23 -2.27
C ARG A 292 -7.32 16.20 -1.20
N ALA A 293 -6.06 16.32 -1.60
CA ALA A 293 -4.92 16.30 -0.68
C ALA A 293 -4.95 17.48 0.30
N ILE A 294 -5.26 18.69 -0.19
CA ILE A 294 -5.25 19.91 0.63
C ILE A 294 -6.50 20.07 1.50
N PHE A 295 -7.69 19.82 0.95
CA PHE A 295 -8.96 20.06 1.65
C PHE A 295 -9.34 18.91 2.56
N HIS A 296 -8.93 17.68 2.24
CA HIS A 296 -9.36 16.51 2.98
C HIS A 296 -8.21 15.73 3.63
N GLY A 297 -6.93 16.00 3.33
CA GLY A 297 -5.76 15.14 3.61
C GLY A 297 -5.61 14.47 4.99
N GLY A 298 -6.21 15.03 6.05
CA GLY A 298 -6.18 14.49 7.41
C GLY A 298 -5.67 15.54 8.40
N LEU A 299 -5.17 15.09 9.55
CA LEU A 299 -4.41 15.95 10.48
C LEU A 299 -3.00 16.26 9.97
N GLY A 300 -2.44 15.41 9.12
CA GLY A 300 -1.15 15.63 8.47
C GLY A 300 -1.28 16.36 7.13
N ASP A 301 -0.28 17.17 6.81
CA ASP A 301 -0.06 17.70 5.47
C ASP A 301 0.14 16.57 4.45
N PRO A 302 -0.07 16.82 3.14
CA PRO A 302 0.34 15.87 2.13
C PRO A 302 1.84 15.57 2.27
N TYR A 303 2.21 14.30 2.23
CA TYR A 303 3.61 13.87 2.32
C TYR A 303 3.79 12.57 1.56
N MET A 304 5.04 12.17 1.36
CA MET A 304 5.35 10.81 0.93
C MET A 304 6.62 10.33 1.62
N SER A 305 6.63 9.10 2.11
CA SER A 305 7.80 8.53 2.77
C SER A 305 7.93 7.03 2.50
N LEU A 306 9.18 6.56 2.53
CA LEU A 306 9.55 5.17 2.33
C LEU A 306 10.05 4.57 3.65
N ASP A 307 9.17 4.11 4.53
CA ASP A 307 9.50 3.77 5.93
C ASP A 307 9.82 2.29 6.19
N ARG A 308 10.46 1.98 7.32
CA ARG A 308 10.87 0.61 7.65
C ARG A 308 9.66 -0.34 7.62
N GLY A 309 9.80 -1.46 6.90
CA GLY A 309 8.85 -2.56 6.98
C GLY A 309 9.07 -3.43 8.21
N TYR A 310 8.32 -4.52 8.32
CA TYR A 310 8.52 -5.54 9.36
C TYR A 310 9.85 -6.28 9.23
N THR A 311 10.52 -6.19 8.07
CA THR A 311 11.76 -6.90 7.76
C THR A 311 12.82 -5.92 7.22
N PRO A 312 14.13 -6.17 7.43
CA PRO A 312 15.20 -5.24 7.05
C PRO A 312 15.43 -5.06 5.55
N GLN A 313 14.82 -5.88 4.71
CA GLN A 313 14.91 -5.79 3.25
C GLN A 313 13.66 -5.16 2.61
N THR A 314 12.62 -4.83 3.40
CA THR A 314 11.38 -4.24 2.89
C THR A 314 11.12 -2.87 3.49
N THR A 315 10.42 -2.04 2.72
CA THR A 315 10.06 -0.68 3.09
C THR A 315 8.58 -0.49 2.76
N HIS A 316 7.80 0.09 3.69
CA HIS A 316 6.42 0.49 3.47
C HIS A 316 6.38 1.84 2.76
N VAL A 317 5.50 1.99 1.78
CA VAL A 317 5.29 3.26 1.10
C VAL A 317 4.10 3.96 1.72
N ASN A 318 4.32 5.13 2.31
CA ASN A 318 3.28 5.94 2.93
C ASN A 318 2.96 7.14 2.04
N TYR A 319 1.71 7.25 1.62
CA TYR A 319 1.19 8.37 0.83
C TYR A 319 0.28 9.23 1.70
N GLY A 320 0.83 10.27 2.32
CA GLY A 320 0.06 11.28 3.03
C GLY A 320 -0.83 12.10 2.08
N GLY A 321 -1.86 12.74 2.62
CA GLY A 321 -2.78 13.55 1.80
C GLY A 321 -3.59 12.75 0.78
N ARG A 322 -3.75 11.42 0.97
CA ARG A 322 -4.49 10.54 0.05
C ARG A 322 -3.95 10.59 -1.39
N LEU A 323 -2.63 10.56 -1.54
CA LEU A 323 -1.95 10.56 -2.84
C LEU A 323 -1.78 9.16 -3.44
N ARG A 324 -2.13 8.10 -2.69
CA ARG A 324 -2.08 6.71 -3.16
C ARG A 324 -2.88 6.55 -4.45
N ASP A 325 -2.33 5.76 -5.37
CA ASP A 325 -2.94 5.38 -6.66
C ASP A 325 -3.24 6.57 -7.60
N THR A 326 -2.33 7.55 -7.59
CA THR A 326 -2.39 8.74 -8.44
C THR A 326 -1.05 9.04 -9.10
N ARG A 327 -1.09 9.85 -10.18
CA ARG A 327 0.11 10.37 -10.83
C ARG A 327 0.95 11.24 -9.89
N LEU A 328 0.32 12.09 -9.07
CA LEU A 328 0.99 12.93 -8.07
C LEU A 328 1.72 12.08 -7.02
N GLY A 329 1.08 11.03 -6.50
CA GLY A 329 1.70 10.11 -5.56
C GLY A 329 2.89 9.37 -6.15
N MET A 330 2.81 8.99 -7.43
CA MET A 330 3.94 8.36 -8.12
C MET A 330 5.10 9.34 -8.33
N VAL A 331 4.86 10.59 -8.75
CA VAL A 331 5.93 11.61 -8.83
C VAL A 331 6.63 11.75 -7.49
N ALA A 332 5.86 11.90 -6.41
CA ALA A 332 6.42 12.02 -5.07
C ALA A 332 7.31 10.81 -4.75
N LEU A 333 6.82 9.57 -4.94
CA LEU A 333 7.60 8.35 -4.73
C LEU A 333 8.91 8.35 -5.52
N LEU A 334 8.86 8.70 -6.81
CA LEU A 334 10.06 8.73 -7.66
C LEU A 334 11.07 9.75 -7.14
N CYS A 335 10.64 10.91 -6.65
CA CYS A 335 11.53 11.92 -6.07
C CYS A 335 12.25 11.41 -4.80
N ASP A 336 11.59 10.68 -3.90
CA ASP A 336 12.29 10.08 -2.74
C ASP A 336 13.28 8.99 -3.17
N ILE A 337 12.90 8.19 -4.16
CA ILE A 337 13.80 7.21 -4.77
C ILE A 337 15.06 7.90 -5.31
N ARG A 338 14.96 9.13 -5.83
CA ARG A 338 16.13 9.89 -6.29
C ARG A 338 17.07 10.33 -5.17
N PHE A 339 16.61 10.59 -3.94
CA PHE A 339 17.54 10.80 -2.82
C PHE A 339 18.41 9.58 -2.55
N LYS A 340 17.86 8.39 -2.74
CA LYS A 340 18.62 7.14 -2.62
C LYS A 340 19.60 6.99 -3.77
N THR A 341 19.19 7.33 -5.00
CA THR A 341 20.09 7.41 -6.16
C THR A 341 21.22 8.41 -5.93
N PHE A 342 20.97 9.60 -5.39
CA PHE A 342 22.03 10.59 -5.13
C PHE A 342 22.93 10.18 -3.96
N SER A 343 22.39 9.39 -3.02
CA SER A 343 23.17 8.88 -1.90
C SER A 343 24.22 7.85 -2.32
N VAL A 344 23.88 6.92 -3.21
CA VAL A 344 24.76 5.78 -3.54
C VAL A 344 25.10 5.64 -5.03
N GLY A 345 24.42 6.35 -5.92
CA GLY A 345 24.65 6.28 -7.37
C GLY A 345 23.88 5.19 -8.12
N MET A 346 22.95 4.48 -7.45
CA MET A 346 22.20 3.37 -8.03
C MET A 346 20.79 3.79 -8.48
N ASP A 347 20.34 3.30 -9.62
CA ASP A 347 18.93 3.32 -10.01
C ASP A 347 18.22 2.14 -9.34
N ILE A 348 17.33 2.41 -8.38
CA ILE A 348 16.68 1.33 -7.61
C ILE A 348 15.73 0.51 -8.48
N PHE A 349 15.14 1.09 -9.53
CA PHE A 349 14.26 0.37 -10.46
C PHE A 349 15.02 -0.47 -11.47
N LYS A 350 16.32 -0.27 -11.63
CA LYS A 350 17.13 -1.08 -12.55
C LYS A 350 18.12 -1.96 -11.82
N GLY A 351 18.44 -1.64 -10.57
CA GLY A 351 19.55 -2.25 -9.85
C GLY A 351 20.90 -1.97 -10.51
N GLU A 352 21.02 -0.88 -11.28
CA GLU A 352 22.19 -0.51 -12.07
C GLU A 352 22.92 0.69 -11.45
N ASP A 353 24.25 0.69 -11.51
CA ASP A 353 25.07 1.86 -11.18
C ASP A 353 24.97 2.88 -12.33
N ILE A 354 24.43 4.05 -12.02
CA ILE A 354 24.18 5.11 -13.00
C ILE A 354 25.05 6.35 -12.76
N ARG A 355 26.10 6.25 -11.93
CA ARG A 355 27.00 7.39 -11.66
C ARG A 355 27.61 7.95 -12.93
N GLU A 356 28.08 7.11 -13.84
CA GLU A 356 28.66 7.57 -15.12
C GLU A 356 27.62 8.22 -16.04
N VAL A 357 26.35 7.80 -15.95
CA VAL A 357 25.25 8.48 -16.66
C VAL A 357 25.06 9.89 -16.11
N ILE A 358 25.06 10.03 -14.78
CA ILE A 358 24.93 11.33 -14.12
C ILE A 358 26.16 12.20 -14.40
N ARG A 359 27.37 11.66 -14.28
CA ARG A 359 28.64 12.39 -14.50
C ARG A 359 28.82 12.90 -15.91
N ARG A 360 28.28 12.22 -16.92
CA ARG A 360 28.27 12.74 -18.30
C ARG A 360 27.49 14.07 -18.42
N LYS A 361 26.47 14.27 -17.58
CA LYS A 361 25.70 15.52 -17.52
C LYS A 361 26.27 16.50 -16.49
N LEU A 362 26.75 15.98 -15.37
CA LEU A 362 27.28 16.70 -14.21
C LEU A 362 28.67 16.16 -13.84
N PRO A 363 29.75 16.58 -14.50
CA PRO A 363 31.08 16.00 -14.29
C PRO A 363 31.60 16.07 -12.84
N SER A 364 31.13 17.05 -12.06
CA SER A 364 31.44 17.23 -10.63
C SER A 364 30.60 16.33 -9.69
N PHE A 365 29.69 15.52 -10.23
CA PHE A 365 28.79 14.71 -9.42
C PHE A 365 29.55 13.67 -8.59
N MET A 366 29.40 13.81 -7.27
CA MET A 366 29.79 12.84 -6.26
C MET A 366 28.57 12.46 -5.43
N THR A 367 28.43 11.17 -5.15
CA THR A 367 27.36 10.67 -4.28
C THR A 367 27.59 11.09 -2.81
N HIS A 368 26.54 11.00 -1.97
CA HIS A 368 26.68 11.24 -0.53
C HIS A 368 27.76 10.34 0.09
N VAL A 369 27.77 9.07 -0.29
CA VAL A 369 28.73 8.08 0.19
C VAL A 369 30.15 8.37 -0.28
N GLU A 370 30.34 8.83 -1.53
CA GLU A 370 31.67 9.23 -2.03
C GLU A 370 32.20 10.45 -1.25
N ARG A 371 31.34 11.42 -0.94
CA ARG A 371 31.70 12.58 -0.11
C ARG A 371 32.05 12.18 1.31
N PHE A 372 31.27 11.28 1.90
CA PHE A 372 31.55 10.72 3.22
C PHE A 372 32.89 9.98 3.26
N GLY A 373 33.20 9.17 2.24
CA GLY A 373 34.50 8.49 2.15
C GLY A 373 35.69 9.45 2.02
N ALA A 374 35.51 10.52 1.24
CA ALA A 374 36.54 11.52 0.99
C ALA A 374 36.78 12.48 2.18
N ASP A 375 35.94 12.49 3.21
CA ASP A 375 36.06 13.39 4.36
C ASP A 375 36.92 12.78 5.48
N PRO A 376 38.02 13.40 5.91
CA PRO A 376 38.83 12.90 7.04
C PRO A 376 38.06 12.78 8.36
N GLY A 377 37.04 13.62 8.57
CA GLY A 377 36.16 13.62 9.73
C GLY A 377 35.22 12.42 9.80
N ALA A 378 35.13 11.62 8.73
CA ALA A 378 34.41 10.35 8.72
C ALA A 378 35.20 9.20 9.38
N SER A 379 36.45 9.44 9.81
CA SER A 379 37.26 8.43 10.51
C SER A 379 36.57 7.97 11.80
N GLY A 380 36.39 6.65 11.98
CA GLY A 380 35.70 6.07 13.15
C GLY A 380 34.17 6.05 13.07
N VAL A 381 33.54 6.64 12.05
CA VAL A 381 32.09 6.54 11.83
C VAL A 381 31.77 5.19 11.17
N MET A 382 31.25 4.25 11.96
CA MET A 382 30.94 2.87 11.53
C MET A 382 29.53 2.73 10.93
N SER A 383 28.60 3.62 11.27
CA SER A 383 27.27 3.66 10.70
C SER A 383 26.69 5.07 10.80
N GLN A 384 25.96 5.49 9.76
CA GLN A 384 25.18 6.72 9.76
C GLN A 384 23.87 6.47 9.05
N GLN A 385 22.78 6.98 9.61
CA GLN A 385 21.49 7.09 8.93
C GLN A 385 21.22 8.57 8.68
N THR A 386 21.24 8.99 7.42
CA THR A 386 20.86 10.35 7.01
C THR A 386 19.57 10.23 6.20
N ARG A 387 18.47 10.76 6.72
CA ARG A 387 17.22 10.91 5.97
C ARG A 387 17.29 12.25 5.23
N MET A 388 17.00 12.27 3.93
CA MET A 388 16.92 13.50 3.13
C MET A 388 15.48 13.71 2.68
N TRP A 389 15.05 14.97 2.66
CA TRP A 389 13.70 15.35 2.32
C TRP A 389 13.68 16.50 1.32
N PHE A 390 12.67 16.53 0.44
CA PHE A 390 12.29 17.78 -0.21
C PHE A 390 11.31 18.51 0.69
N TYR A 391 11.64 19.76 0.99
CA TYR A 391 10.79 20.69 1.73
C TYR A 391 10.41 21.88 0.85
N PRO A 392 9.29 22.53 1.14
CA PRO A 392 8.80 23.64 0.35
C PRO A 392 9.46 24.99 0.72
N ASP A 393 10.58 25.02 1.45
CA ASP A 393 11.12 26.27 2.03
C ASP A 393 11.51 27.34 0.99
N SER A 394 11.90 26.86 -0.21
CA SER A 394 12.29 27.67 -1.37
C SER A 394 11.14 28.00 -2.31
N VAL A 395 9.94 27.50 -2.02
CA VAL A 395 8.70 27.91 -2.69
C VAL A 395 8.42 29.35 -2.25
N ASP A 396 8.18 30.22 -3.22
CA ASP A 396 7.90 31.63 -3.00
C ASP A 396 6.57 31.99 -3.66
N MET A 397 5.60 32.26 -2.80
CA MET A 397 4.27 32.70 -3.17
C MET A 397 4.12 34.17 -2.77
N THR A 398 3.37 34.93 -3.55
CA THR A 398 3.02 36.31 -3.24
C THR A 398 1.52 36.49 -3.35
N LEU A 399 0.94 37.14 -2.36
CA LEU A 399 -0.48 37.46 -2.32
C LEU A 399 -0.70 38.97 -2.49
N SER A 400 -1.83 39.35 -3.10
CA SER A 400 -2.34 40.73 -2.98
C SER A 400 -2.69 41.06 -1.53
N SER A 401 -2.79 42.35 -1.20
CA SER A 401 -3.26 42.82 0.10
C SER A 401 -4.65 42.29 0.46
N GLU A 402 -5.49 42.10 -0.56
CA GLU A 402 -6.85 41.59 -0.46
C GLU A 402 -6.91 40.06 -0.43
N GLY A 403 -5.79 39.36 -0.64
CA GLY A 403 -5.72 37.90 -0.74
C GLY A 403 -6.37 37.32 -2.01
N ASP A 404 -6.96 38.15 -2.88
CA ASP A 404 -7.68 37.76 -4.11
C ASP A 404 -6.77 37.39 -5.29
N VAL A 405 -5.46 37.63 -5.19
CA VAL A 405 -4.47 37.28 -6.22
C VAL A 405 -3.34 36.47 -5.60
N LEU A 406 -3.05 35.33 -6.23
CA LEU A 406 -1.86 34.52 -6.00
C LEU A 406 -0.90 34.65 -7.18
N VAL A 407 0.38 34.87 -6.89
CA VAL A 407 1.48 34.75 -7.84
C VAL A 407 2.51 33.74 -7.31
N LEU A 408 2.85 32.75 -8.13
CA LEU A 408 3.87 31.75 -7.87
C LEU A 408 5.20 32.25 -8.45
N ARG A 409 6.09 32.78 -7.59
CA ARG A 409 7.40 33.31 -8.03
C ARG A 409 8.44 32.20 -8.16
N SER A 410 8.37 31.22 -7.26
CA SER A 410 9.20 30.03 -7.25
C SER A 410 8.35 28.87 -6.75
N VAL A 411 8.41 27.73 -7.44
CA VAL A 411 7.72 26.49 -7.03
C VAL A 411 8.69 25.36 -6.72
N ARG A 412 9.99 25.67 -6.72
CA ARG A 412 11.02 24.68 -6.50
C ARG A 412 11.10 24.30 -5.03
N MET A 413 10.97 23.01 -4.77
CA MET A 413 11.29 22.45 -3.46
C MET A 413 12.81 22.42 -3.25
N SER A 414 13.24 22.58 -2.00
CA SER A 414 14.63 22.44 -1.59
C SER A 414 14.85 21.10 -0.89
N ALA A 415 15.89 20.38 -1.31
CA ALA A 415 16.42 19.28 -0.54
C ALA A 415 16.98 19.79 0.81
N ALA A 416 16.79 19.02 1.88
CA ALA A 416 17.46 19.18 3.16
C ALA A 416 17.60 17.82 3.86
N SER A 417 18.37 17.74 4.95
CA SER A 417 18.30 16.60 5.86
C SER A 417 16.97 16.62 6.63
N GLU A 418 16.53 15.47 7.12
CA GLU A 418 15.35 15.37 7.97
C GLU A 418 15.51 16.21 9.23
N ARG A 419 14.50 17.03 9.49
CA ARG A 419 14.42 17.87 10.68
C ARG A 419 13.86 17.05 11.84
N LEU A 420 14.67 16.18 12.44
CA LEU A 420 14.27 15.48 13.68
C LEU A 420 14.16 16.43 14.90
N ASN A 421 14.34 17.73 14.72
CA ASN A 421 14.45 18.74 15.79
C ASN A 421 13.22 19.65 15.97
N GLU A 422 12.06 19.36 15.36
CA GLU A 422 10.83 20.11 15.69
C GLU A 422 9.94 19.39 16.74
N ALA A 423 10.35 18.21 17.22
CA ALA A 423 9.63 17.47 18.27
C ALA A 423 10.53 16.75 19.29
N GLY A 424 11.39 17.51 19.97
CA GLY A 424 11.70 17.23 21.39
C GLY A 424 12.58 16.03 21.78
N LEU A 425 13.11 15.21 20.86
CA LEU A 425 14.07 14.16 21.23
C LEU A 425 15.52 14.68 21.24
N ALA A 426 15.83 15.51 22.24
CA ALA A 426 17.19 15.80 22.63
C ALA A 426 17.84 14.55 23.26
N ALA A 427 18.53 13.77 22.44
CA ALA A 427 19.64 12.95 22.89
C ALA A 427 20.89 13.36 22.08
N GLU A 428 21.74 14.16 22.73
CA GLU A 428 23.10 14.54 22.32
C GLU A 428 23.28 15.57 21.19
N GLY A 429 23.00 16.84 21.53
CA GLY A 429 23.71 18.02 21.01
C GLY A 429 23.32 18.50 19.61
N ASP A 430 23.40 19.82 19.43
CA ASP A 430 23.42 20.54 18.14
C ASP A 430 24.48 19.95 17.18
N ARG A 431 24.21 18.80 16.57
CA ARG A 431 25.00 18.34 15.44
C ARG A 431 24.42 18.98 14.19
N ALA A 432 24.97 20.15 13.87
CA ALA A 432 24.94 20.67 12.50
C ALA A 432 25.21 19.51 11.53
N ASP A 433 24.45 19.44 10.44
CA ASP A 433 24.61 18.39 9.44
C ASP A 433 26.08 18.19 9.09
N PRO A 434 26.56 16.94 9.02
CA PRO A 434 27.96 16.71 8.73
C PRO A 434 28.32 17.24 7.34
N PRO A 435 29.58 17.64 7.10
CA PRO A 435 29.99 18.35 5.90
C PRO A 435 29.58 17.64 4.59
N TRP A 436 29.69 16.31 4.54
CA TRP A 436 29.28 15.52 3.38
C TRP A 436 27.77 15.55 3.12
N THR A 437 26.93 15.56 4.17
CA THR A 437 25.47 15.75 4.03
C THR A 437 25.15 17.15 3.52
N ARG A 438 25.70 18.20 4.15
CA ARG A 438 25.48 19.60 3.71
C ARG A 438 25.89 19.82 2.26
N THR A 439 27.04 19.30 1.87
CA THR A 439 27.52 19.44 0.50
C THR A 439 26.60 18.69 -0.46
N THR A 440 26.13 17.48 -0.10
CA THR A 440 25.19 16.70 -0.94
C THR A 440 23.91 17.48 -1.19
N VAL A 441 23.28 17.96 -0.11
CA VAL A 441 22.09 18.80 -0.16
C VAL A 441 22.32 20.04 -1.02
N LYS A 442 23.43 20.74 -0.81
CA LYS A 442 23.82 21.90 -1.59
C LYS A 442 23.90 21.58 -3.09
N THR A 443 24.58 20.49 -3.47
CA THR A 443 24.69 20.10 -4.88
C THR A 443 23.35 19.73 -5.49
N VAL A 444 22.48 19.00 -4.77
CA VAL A 444 21.14 18.67 -5.29
C VAL A 444 20.33 19.95 -5.57
N ASN A 445 20.44 20.94 -4.70
CA ASN A 445 19.74 22.21 -4.87
C ASN A 445 20.35 23.09 -5.98
N GLU A 446 21.68 23.20 -6.06
CA GLU A 446 22.37 24.01 -7.08
C GLU A 446 22.27 23.41 -8.49
N GLU A 447 22.27 22.08 -8.61
CA GLU A 447 22.27 21.35 -9.90
C GLU A 447 20.88 20.81 -10.28
N TYR A 448 19.82 21.32 -9.64
CA TYR A 448 18.46 20.79 -9.78
C TYR A 448 18.00 20.66 -11.24
N ASP A 449 18.20 21.68 -12.07
CA ASP A 449 17.77 21.68 -13.47
C ASP A 449 18.53 20.65 -14.32
N ALA A 450 19.82 20.48 -14.06
CA ALA A 450 20.62 19.47 -14.75
C ALA A 450 20.19 18.06 -14.35
N LEU A 451 19.88 17.84 -13.06
CA LEU A 451 19.32 16.59 -12.56
C LEU A 451 17.91 16.35 -13.12
N ALA A 452 17.05 17.36 -13.21
CA ALA A 452 15.72 17.27 -13.80
C ALA A 452 15.76 16.93 -15.29
N GLY A 453 16.82 17.36 -15.99
CA GLY A 453 17.09 16.93 -17.36
C GLY A 453 17.43 15.43 -17.51
N LEU A 454 17.84 14.76 -16.44
CA LEU A 454 18.08 13.31 -16.38
C LEU A 454 16.90 12.54 -15.76
N PHE A 455 16.23 13.15 -14.79
CA PHE A 455 15.16 12.58 -13.99
C PHE A 455 13.92 13.51 -14.10
N PRO A 456 13.08 13.32 -15.13
CA PRO A 456 11.95 14.20 -15.40
C PRO A 456 10.98 14.38 -14.23
N GLU A 457 10.89 13.41 -13.33
CA GLU A 457 10.07 13.49 -12.11
C GLU A 457 10.44 14.68 -11.21
N LEU A 458 11.67 15.18 -11.25
CA LEU A 458 12.04 16.41 -10.54
C LEU A 458 11.35 17.63 -11.17
N ALA A 459 11.32 17.74 -12.51
CA ALA A 459 10.57 18.80 -13.16
C ALA A 459 9.04 18.64 -12.96
N ASP A 460 8.55 17.41 -12.92
CA ASP A 460 7.14 17.14 -12.62
C ASP A 460 6.78 17.52 -11.18
N LEU A 461 7.71 17.43 -10.22
CA LEU A 461 7.52 17.88 -8.84
C LEU A 461 7.18 19.36 -8.76
N ASP A 462 7.80 20.20 -9.60
CA ASP A 462 7.44 21.63 -9.70
C ASP A 462 5.97 21.83 -10.11
N GLN A 463 5.42 20.94 -10.95
CA GLN A 463 3.99 20.98 -11.32
C GLN A 463 3.09 20.51 -10.18
N VAL A 464 3.49 19.48 -9.44
CA VAL A 464 2.78 19.03 -8.23
C VAL A 464 2.69 20.18 -7.22
N VAL A 465 3.80 20.88 -6.97
CA VAL A 465 3.84 22.04 -6.06
C VAL A 465 2.93 23.16 -6.55
N ARG A 466 2.93 23.50 -7.86
CA ARG A 466 2.00 24.51 -8.42
C ARG A 466 0.55 24.20 -8.08
N LEU A 467 0.13 22.94 -8.24
CA LEU A 467 -1.24 22.52 -7.95
C LEU A 467 -1.55 22.56 -6.46
N LEU A 468 -0.66 22.06 -5.60
CA LEU A 468 -0.86 22.08 -4.15
C LEU A 468 -0.89 23.51 -3.61
N SER A 469 0.04 24.37 -4.02
CA SER A 469 0.07 25.79 -3.65
C SER A 469 -1.20 26.53 -4.07
N PHE A 470 -1.73 26.25 -5.27
CA PHE A 470 -2.98 26.84 -5.74
C PHE A 470 -4.16 26.47 -4.84
N PHE A 471 -4.32 25.20 -4.47
CA PHE A 471 -5.42 24.77 -3.59
C PHE A 471 -5.22 25.20 -2.14
N THR A 472 -3.99 25.30 -1.64
CA THR A 472 -3.71 25.87 -0.32
C THR A 472 -4.15 27.33 -0.24
N TRP A 473 -3.84 28.13 -1.26
CA TRP A 473 -4.33 29.52 -1.34
C TRP A 473 -5.86 29.57 -1.35
N LEU A 474 -6.54 28.74 -2.14
CA LEU A 474 -8.01 28.72 -2.17
C LEU A 474 -8.63 28.27 -0.85
N LYS A 475 -8.01 27.32 -0.14
CA LYS A 475 -8.46 26.87 1.18
C LYS A 475 -8.41 28.01 2.20
N VAL A 476 -7.33 28.78 2.20
CA VAL A 476 -7.20 29.95 3.09
C VAL A 476 -8.14 31.07 2.67
N ALA A 477 -8.20 31.40 1.37
CA ALA A 477 -9.12 32.42 0.84
C ALA A 477 -10.58 32.14 1.22
N ALA A 478 -11.02 30.88 1.14
CA ALA A 478 -12.34 30.47 1.61
C ALA A 478 -12.52 30.67 3.13
N GLY A 479 -11.49 30.33 3.92
CA GLY A 479 -11.47 30.57 5.37
C GLY A 479 -11.55 32.05 5.76
N ASP A 480 -10.97 32.93 4.93
CA ASP A 480 -11.02 34.39 5.08
C ASP A 480 -12.33 35.00 4.52
N GLY A 481 -13.25 34.17 4.02
CA GLY A 481 -14.58 34.60 3.55
C GLY A 481 -14.61 35.15 2.12
N LEU A 482 -13.55 34.97 1.33
CA LEU A 482 -13.57 35.34 -0.09
C LEU A 482 -14.50 34.39 -0.87
N PRO A 483 -15.16 34.88 -1.95
CA PRO A 483 -16.09 34.07 -2.73
C PRO A 483 -15.34 33.04 -3.56
N VAL A 484 -15.10 31.85 -3.02
CA VAL A 484 -14.48 30.71 -3.73
C VAL A 484 -15.60 29.88 -4.40
N PRO A 485 -15.41 29.38 -5.64
CA PRO A 485 -16.43 28.57 -6.29
C PRO A 485 -16.54 27.19 -5.61
N ASP A 486 -17.56 26.42 -5.94
CA ASP A 486 -17.81 25.07 -5.42
C ASP A 486 -16.72 24.07 -5.86
N LEU A 487 -15.57 24.11 -5.20
CA LEU A 487 -14.42 23.25 -5.49
C LEU A 487 -14.69 21.78 -5.18
N ASP A 488 -15.65 21.46 -4.29
CA ASP A 488 -16.03 20.09 -3.99
C ASP A 488 -16.50 19.35 -5.25
N ALA A 489 -16.94 20.07 -6.30
CA ALA A 489 -17.27 19.47 -7.60
C ALA A 489 -16.10 18.66 -8.20
N LEU A 490 -14.85 18.94 -7.83
CA LEU A 490 -13.67 18.16 -8.23
C LEU A 490 -13.70 16.73 -7.66
N LEU A 491 -14.41 16.49 -6.56
CA LEU A 491 -14.54 15.16 -5.98
C LEU A 491 -15.29 14.17 -6.89
N ALA A 492 -16.15 14.67 -7.78
CA ALA A 492 -16.85 13.87 -8.79
C ALA A 492 -16.00 13.54 -10.02
N VAL A 493 -14.82 14.15 -10.18
CA VAL A 493 -13.93 13.89 -11.31
C VAL A 493 -13.40 12.45 -11.20
N GLU A 494 -13.56 11.69 -12.28
CA GLU A 494 -13.00 10.35 -12.39
C GLU A 494 -11.48 10.42 -12.55
N LEU A 495 -10.77 9.73 -11.68
CA LEU A 495 -9.33 9.54 -11.73
C LEU A 495 -9.02 8.31 -12.59
N PRO A 496 -7.98 8.37 -13.44
CA PRO A 496 -7.58 7.21 -14.24
C PRO A 496 -6.96 6.11 -13.37
N SER A 497 -7.04 4.85 -13.81
CA SER A 497 -6.32 3.75 -13.15
C SER A 497 -4.81 4.01 -13.15
N TYR A 498 -4.25 4.14 -11.95
CA TYR A 498 -2.83 4.47 -11.76
C TYR A 498 -2.25 3.80 -10.50
N PRO A 499 -2.08 2.46 -10.47
CA PRO A 499 -1.61 1.77 -9.27
C PRO A 499 -0.20 2.23 -8.86
N THR A 500 -0.03 2.53 -7.57
CA THR A 500 1.24 2.97 -6.97
C THR A 500 1.85 1.88 -6.08
N PRO A 501 3.18 1.72 -5.91
CA PRO A 501 3.74 0.67 -5.03
C PRO A 501 3.34 0.88 -3.55
N ARG A 502 2.99 -0.21 -2.84
CA ARG A 502 2.60 -0.19 -1.41
C ARG A 502 3.74 -0.68 -0.50
N ARG A 503 4.61 -1.50 -1.08
CA ARG A 503 5.90 -1.91 -0.51
C ARG A 503 6.98 -1.66 -1.55
N PHE A 504 8.18 -1.40 -1.09
CA PHE A 504 9.34 -1.19 -1.93
C PHE A 504 10.54 -1.96 -1.37
N PRO A 505 11.41 -2.54 -2.22
CA PRO A 505 12.62 -3.17 -1.74
C PRO A 505 13.52 -2.12 -1.07
N GLN A 506 14.02 -2.45 0.11
CA GLN A 506 15.02 -1.61 0.77
C GLN A 506 16.34 -1.75 -0.01
N MET A 507 16.88 -0.61 -0.44
CA MET A 507 18.17 -0.62 -1.12
C MET A 507 19.28 -0.91 -0.11
N LEU A 508 19.98 -2.01 -0.34
CA LEU A 508 21.18 -2.40 0.39
C LEU A 508 22.38 -2.14 -0.51
N ALA A 509 23.16 -1.11 -0.17
CA ALA A 509 24.41 -0.84 -0.84
C ALA A 509 25.56 -1.38 0.03
N PHE A 510 26.43 -2.18 -0.56
CA PHE A 510 27.77 -2.37 0.00
C PHE A 510 28.67 -1.26 -0.54
N ASN A 511 29.39 -0.56 0.33
CA ASN A 511 30.30 0.52 -0.06
C ASN A 511 31.72 0.25 0.47
N ALA A 512 32.64 -0.14 -0.40
CA ALA A 512 34.04 -0.21 -0.01
C ALA A 512 34.70 1.16 -0.17
N LEU A 513 34.72 1.92 0.93
CA LEU A 513 35.29 3.27 0.96
C LEU A 513 36.82 3.20 1.11
N PRO A 514 37.58 4.08 0.44
CA PRO A 514 38.99 4.28 0.74
C PRO A 514 39.19 4.75 2.19
N THR A 515 40.44 4.75 2.67
CA THR A 515 40.82 5.41 3.93
C THR A 515 40.22 6.81 3.98
N ALA A 516 39.64 7.21 5.12
CA ALA A 516 39.01 8.52 5.28
C ALA A 516 39.97 9.64 4.82
N GLY A 517 39.50 10.54 3.95
CA GLY A 517 40.34 11.57 3.32
C GLY A 517 41.04 11.14 2.02
N GLY A 518 40.97 9.86 1.64
CA GLY A 518 41.49 9.35 0.38
C GLY A 518 40.48 9.50 -0.75
N GLY A 519 40.85 10.13 -1.86
CA GLY A 519 39.98 10.37 -3.02
C GLY A 519 39.64 9.14 -3.88
N GLY A 520 39.66 7.92 -3.32
CA GLY A 520 39.35 6.68 -4.04
C GLY A 520 37.85 6.53 -4.35
N ALA A 521 37.52 5.79 -5.40
CA ALA A 521 36.12 5.54 -5.79
C ALA A 521 35.41 4.58 -4.82
N ALA A 522 34.18 4.91 -4.43
CA ALA A 522 33.32 3.99 -3.68
C ALA A 522 32.85 2.85 -4.60
N GLU A 523 33.10 1.59 -4.23
CA GLU A 523 32.49 0.44 -4.93
C GLU A 523 31.07 0.24 -4.42
N VAL A 524 30.07 0.22 -5.31
CA VAL A 524 28.64 0.07 -4.95
C VAL A 524 28.09 -1.19 -5.60
N HIS A 525 27.35 -2.00 -4.85
CA HIS A 525 26.76 -3.22 -5.39
C HIS A 525 25.26 -3.30 -5.11
N SER A 526 24.47 -3.52 -6.17
CA SER A 526 23.04 -3.85 -6.07
C SER A 526 22.84 -5.18 -5.34
N ARG A 527 21.84 -5.22 -4.47
CA ARG A 527 21.47 -6.43 -3.71
C ARG A 527 19.98 -6.70 -3.74
N LEU A 528 19.32 -6.24 -4.80
CA LEU A 528 17.93 -6.54 -5.07
C LEU A 528 17.67 -8.05 -5.08
N GLU A 529 18.59 -8.85 -5.63
CA GLU A 529 18.45 -10.32 -5.65
C GLU A 529 18.47 -10.92 -4.24
N VAL A 530 19.31 -10.39 -3.34
CA VAL A 530 19.37 -10.83 -1.94
C VAL A 530 18.10 -10.43 -1.20
N GLY A 531 17.62 -9.19 -1.38
CA GLY A 531 16.34 -8.75 -0.82
C GLY A 531 15.17 -9.62 -1.31
N THR A 532 15.11 -9.88 -2.61
CA THR A 532 14.10 -10.75 -3.24
C THR A 532 14.17 -12.19 -2.70
N GLY A 533 15.37 -12.74 -2.52
CA GLY A 533 15.56 -14.06 -1.91
C GLY A 533 15.14 -14.10 -0.45
N LEU A 534 15.45 -13.06 0.32
CA LEU A 534 15.04 -12.93 1.72
C LEU A 534 13.52 -12.77 1.87
N ASP A 535 12.86 -12.03 0.97
CA ASP A 535 11.40 -11.87 0.98
C ASP A 535 10.68 -13.20 0.86
N ARG A 536 11.25 -14.15 0.12
CA ARG A 536 10.69 -15.51 0.01
C ARG A 536 10.77 -16.29 1.31
N LEU A 537 11.57 -15.92 2.32
CA LEU A 537 11.56 -16.61 3.62
C LEU A 537 10.40 -16.18 4.53
N PHE A 538 9.69 -15.11 4.16
CA PHE A 538 8.53 -14.61 4.90
C PHE A 538 7.23 -15.17 4.30
N SER A 539 6.12 -14.89 4.98
CA SER A 539 4.80 -15.32 4.51
C SER A 539 4.51 -14.72 3.14
N SER A 540 4.06 -15.56 2.20
CA SER A 540 3.75 -15.19 0.82
C SER A 540 2.54 -14.26 0.71
N ASP A 541 1.56 -14.38 1.61
CA ASP A 541 0.49 -13.40 1.82
C ASP A 541 0.97 -12.04 2.38
N GLY A 542 2.26 -11.92 2.74
CA GLY A 542 2.88 -10.70 3.23
C GLY A 542 2.52 -10.32 4.66
N ARG A 543 1.80 -11.17 5.42
CA ARG A 543 1.56 -10.97 6.86
C ARG A 543 2.83 -11.29 7.67
N PRO A 544 3.13 -10.53 8.73
CA PRO A 544 4.21 -10.90 9.62
C PRO A 544 3.85 -12.18 10.39
N LEU A 545 4.82 -13.08 10.52
CA LEU A 545 4.74 -14.21 11.46
C LEU A 545 4.53 -13.67 12.90
N PRO A 546 3.98 -14.50 13.82
CA PRO A 546 3.87 -14.13 15.23
C PRO A 546 5.20 -13.59 15.77
N ALA A 547 5.16 -12.49 16.54
CA ALA A 547 6.36 -11.76 16.97
C ALA A 547 7.37 -12.67 17.67
N ARG A 548 6.86 -13.54 18.56
CA ARG A 548 7.68 -14.54 19.24
C ARG A 548 8.37 -15.52 18.29
N MET A 549 7.63 -16.03 17.31
CA MET A 549 8.17 -16.95 16.30
C MET A 549 9.27 -16.27 15.48
N ARG A 550 9.10 -14.99 15.09
CA ARG A 550 10.14 -14.23 14.38
C ARG A 550 11.39 -14.05 15.23
N TYR A 551 11.22 -13.68 16.50
CA TYR A 551 12.33 -13.53 17.44
C TYR A 551 13.14 -14.82 17.56
N ASP A 552 12.46 -15.93 17.88
CA ASP A 552 13.12 -17.22 18.06
C ASP A 552 13.85 -17.66 16.76
N ARG A 553 13.24 -17.45 15.59
CA ARG A 553 13.85 -17.74 14.28
C ARG A 553 15.07 -16.86 13.99
N ALA A 554 14.97 -15.56 14.24
CA ALA A 554 16.04 -14.60 13.97
C ALA A 554 17.25 -14.84 14.87
N VAL A 555 17.03 -15.14 16.16
CA VAL A 555 18.09 -15.43 17.13
C VAL A 555 18.75 -16.79 16.85
N ALA A 556 17.98 -17.81 16.46
CA ALA A 556 18.52 -19.14 16.12
C ALA A 556 19.52 -19.12 14.95
N LEU A 557 19.49 -18.07 14.12
CA LEU A 557 20.36 -17.91 12.96
C LEU A 557 21.67 -17.15 13.26
N LEU A 558 21.87 -16.71 14.50
CA LEU A 558 23.11 -16.05 14.92
C LEU A 558 24.22 -17.10 15.21
N ASP A 559 25.42 -16.90 14.68
CA ASP A 559 26.60 -17.78 14.77
C ASP A 559 27.60 -17.27 15.84
N ASP A 560 27.81 -18.04 16.91
CA ASP A 560 28.71 -17.67 18.03
C ASP A 560 30.18 -17.52 17.62
N ARG A 561 30.57 -18.07 16.47
CA ARG A 561 31.92 -17.93 15.92
C ARG A 561 32.16 -16.51 15.39
N MET A 562 31.10 -15.77 15.05
CA MET A 562 31.17 -14.39 14.59
C MET A 562 31.06 -13.42 15.78
N ALA A 563 31.96 -12.44 15.85
CA ALA A 563 32.03 -11.53 16.99
C ALA A 563 30.75 -10.67 17.16
N GLU A 564 30.22 -10.11 16.06
CA GLU A 564 29.00 -9.29 16.08
C GLU A 564 27.77 -10.07 16.56
N ASP A 565 27.62 -11.32 16.13
CA ASP A 565 26.51 -12.19 16.55
C ASP A 565 26.60 -12.53 18.03
N ARG A 566 27.81 -12.83 18.51
CA ARG A 566 28.04 -13.11 19.92
C ARG A 566 27.69 -11.90 20.77
N ILE A 567 28.08 -10.69 20.35
CA ILE A 567 27.73 -9.45 21.05
C ILE A 567 26.22 -9.26 21.07
N LEU A 568 25.55 -9.42 19.92
CA LEU A 568 24.10 -9.29 19.86
C LEU A 568 23.39 -10.35 20.72
N LYS A 569 23.82 -11.61 20.67
CA LYS A 569 23.28 -12.67 21.54
C LYS A 569 23.45 -12.34 23.02
N GLN A 570 24.61 -11.82 23.43
CA GLN A 570 24.85 -11.39 24.82
C GLN A 570 23.99 -10.19 25.24
N GLU A 571 23.67 -9.29 24.32
CA GLU A 571 22.72 -8.21 24.55
C GLU A 571 21.30 -8.77 24.71
N LEU A 572 20.87 -9.63 23.79
CA LEU A 572 19.53 -10.23 23.79
C LEU A 572 19.30 -11.16 24.99
N SER A 573 20.33 -11.83 25.51
CA SER A 573 20.22 -12.69 26.70
C SER A 573 19.95 -11.93 28.00
N ARG A 574 20.01 -10.58 27.99
CA ARG A 574 19.69 -9.74 29.17
C ARG A 574 18.19 -9.56 29.37
N TYR A 575 17.38 -9.91 28.38
CA TYR A 575 15.93 -9.73 28.40
C TYR A 575 15.25 -11.10 28.50
N ASP A 576 14.17 -11.20 29.28
CA ASP A 576 13.27 -12.36 29.20
C ASP A 576 12.30 -12.16 28.03
N PRO A 577 12.38 -12.94 26.94
CA PRO A 577 11.53 -12.74 25.79
C PRO A 577 10.05 -13.06 26.07
N LYS A 578 9.71 -13.68 27.22
CA LYS A 578 8.30 -13.85 27.65
C LYS A 578 7.72 -12.60 28.31
N ALA A 579 8.56 -11.68 28.78
CA ALA A 579 8.14 -10.44 29.43
C ALA A 579 8.09 -9.24 28.47
N LEU A 580 8.57 -9.41 27.23
CA LEU A 580 8.55 -8.38 26.19
C LEU A 580 7.21 -8.34 25.46
N ASP A 581 6.77 -7.13 25.08
CA ASP A 581 5.64 -6.95 24.17
C ASP A 581 6.03 -7.29 22.71
N ASP A 582 5.03 -7.52 21.87
CA ASP A 582 5.26 -7.92 20.48
C ASP A 582 6.09 -6.90 19.69
N ALA A 583 5.91 -5.61 19.95
CA ALA A 583 6.67 -4.54 19.29
C ALA A 583 8.17 -4.61 19.65
N SER A 584 8.49 -4.90 20.92
CA SER A 584 9.87 -5.09 21.39
C SER A 584 10.49 -6.36 20.79
N LEU A 585 9.74 -7.46 20.73
CA LEU A 585 10.19 -8.70 20.08
C LEU A 585 10.51 -8.46 18.60
N ASP A 586 9.65 -7.73 17.89
CA ASP A 586 9.85 -7.38 16.49
C ASP A 586 11.08 -6.49 16.27
N PHE A 587 11.31 -5.51 17.15
CA PHE A 587 12.50 -4.66 17.11
C PHE A 587 13.79 -5.48 17.22
N TYR A 588 13.87 -6.41 18.18
CA TYR A 588 15.05 -7.26 18.33
C TYR A 588 15.20 -8.27 17.18
N SER A 589 14.09 -8.80 16.66
CA SER A 589 14.07 -9.65 15.46
C SER A 589 14.68 -8.91 14.27
N TYR A 590 14.21 -7.68 14.01
CA TYR A 590 14.70 -6.82 12.95
C TYR A 590 16.21 -6.58 13.07
N LYS A 591 16.72 -6.34 14.30
CA LYS A 591 18.16 -6.14 14.56
C LYS A 591 18.98 -7.38 14.17
N ALA A 592 18.55 -8.57 14.58
CA ALA A 592 19.20 -9.84 14.25
C ALA A 592 19.15 -10.14 12.74
N GLU A 593 17.98 -9.99 12.12
CA GLU A 593 17.79 -10.19 10.68
C GLU A 593 18.66 -9.24 9.85
N ARG A 594 18.83 -7.99 10.30
CA ARG A 594 19.64 -7.00 9.60
C ARG A 594 21.12 -7.41 9.53
N ILE A 595 21.67 -7.92 10.63
CA ILE A 595 23.05 -8.43 10.66
C ILE A 595 23.20 -9.62 9.71
N ARG A 596 22.25 -10.56 9.71
CA ARG A 596 22.26 -11.71 8.79
C ARG A 596 22.19 -11.28 7.33
N MET A 597 21.28 -10.37 7.01
CA MET A 597 21.12 -9.81 5.67
C MET A 597 22.43 -9.18 5.18
N HIS A 598 23.11 -8.42 6.03
CA HIS A 598 24.43 -7.84 5.74
C HIS A 598 25.47 -8.91 5.36
N ARG A 599 25.55 -10.03 6.09
CA ARG A 599 26.48 -11.12 5.75
C ARG A 599 26.11 -11.85 4.46
N LEU A 600 24.81 -12.04 4.23
CA LEU A 600 24.34 -12.67 3.00
C LEU A 600 24.74 -11.81 1.79
N VAL A 601 24.55 -10.49 1.87
CA VAL A 601 25.00 -9.52 0.88
C VAL A 601 26.49 -9.60 0.56
N LEU A 602 27.33 -9.84 1.57
CA LEU A 602 28.79 -9.98 1.39
C LEU A 602 29.16 -11.31 0.74
N SER A 603 28.51 -12.39 1.16
CA SER A 603 28.82 -13.74 0.67
C SER A 603 28.39 -13.99 -0.78
N THR A 604 27.44 -13.21 -1.30
CA THR A 604 26.97 -13.29 -2.70
C THR A 604 27.74 -12.39 -3.67
N LEU A 605 28.81 -11.72 -3.24
CA LEU A 605 29.67 -10.92 -4.12
C LEU A 605 30.28 -11.76 -5.26
N PRO A 606 30.46 -11.20 -6.48
CA PRO A 606 31.32 -11.78 -7.52
C PRO A 606 32.71 -12.15 -6.99
N LEU A 607 33.31 -13.25 -7.48
CA LEU A 607 34.56 -13.80 -6.93
C LEU A 607 35.71 -12.79 -6.97
N ASP A 608 35.92 -12.16 -8.12
CA ASP A 608 36.90 -11.09 -8.34
C ASP A 608 36.75 -9.94 -7.34
N ARG A 609 35.51 -9.53 -7.08
CA ARG A 609 35.18 -8.48 -6.11
C ARG A 609 35.43 -8.94 -4.68
N SER A 610 35.00 -10.15 -4.33
CA SER A 610 35.20 -10.72 -3.01
C SER A 610 36.69 -10.87 -2.66
N GLU A 611 37.52 -11.25 -3.62
CA GLU A 611 38.98 -11.37 -3.47
C GLU A 611 39.65 -10.01 -3.34
N ASN A 612 39.21 -9.02 -4.10
CA ASN A 612 39.68 -7.65 -3.96
C ASN A 612 39.43 -7.10 -2.54
N LEU A 613 38.20 -7.26 -2.04
CA LEU A 613 37.83 -6.81 -0.70
C LEU A 613 38.59 -7.55 0.39
N ARG A 614 38.83 -8.85 0.21
CA ARG A 614 39.65 -9.64 1.14
C ARG A 614 41.08 -9.14 1.20
N ARG A 615 41.70 -8.84 0.05
CA ARG A 615 43.06 -8.26 -0.02
C ARG A 615 43.13 -6.90 0.66
N ARG A 616 42.12 -6.04 0.42
CA ARG A 616 41.97 -4.73 1.07
C ARG A 616 41.85 -4.85 2.59
N GLY A 617 40.98 -5.74 3.07
CA GLY A 617 40.84 -6.03 4.50
C GLY A 617 42.13 -6.57 5.14
N GLN A 618 42.85 -7.45 4.44
CA GLN A 618 44.17 -7.95 4.87
C GLN A 618 45.24 -6.84 4.90
N ALA A 619 45.11 -5.81 4.07
CA ALA A 619 45.95 -4.62 4.08
C ALA A 619 45.56 -3.62 5.18
N GLY A 620 44.61 -3.96 6.07
CA GLY A 620 44.19 -3.14 7.20
C GLY A 620 43.05 -2.17 6.90
N GLU A 621 42.41 -2.25 5.73
CA GLU A 621 41.30 -1.39 5.38
C GLU A 621 40.01 -1.77 6.11
N GLN A 622 39.36 -0.80 6.75
CA GLN A 622 38.07 -1.01 7.41
C GLN A 622 36.93 -0.90 6.39
N LEU A 623 36.42 -2.04 5.93
CA LEU A 623 35.23 -2.11 5.07
C LEU A 623 34.00 -1.66 5.87
N ARG A 624 33.34 -0.58 5.43
CA ARG A 624 32.18 0.00 6.12
C ARG A 624 30.90 -0.29 5.36
N LEU A 625 29.86 -0.76 6.05
CA LEU A 625 28.59 -1.10 5.43
C LEU A 625 27.56 0.00 5.62
N PHE A 626 26.99 0.50 4.51
CA PHE A 626 25.96 1.54 4.54
C PHE A 626 24.65 1.03 3.95
N SER A 627 23.70 0.78 4.83
CA SER A 627 22.29 0.75 4.44
C SER A 627 21.80 2.20 4.43
N VAL A 628 21.42 2.72 3.27
CA VAL A 628 20.84 4.06 3.17
C VAL A 628 19.41 3.99 3.70
N GLY A 629 19.19 4.63 4.84
CA GLY A 629 17.86 4.84 5.39
C GLY A 629 17.17 6.00 4.67
N ILE A 630 16.04 5.66 4.04
CA ILE A 630 14.76 6.39 4.02
C ILE A 630 14.82 7.93 3.96
N GLY A 631 14.39 8.54 2.86
CA GLY A 631 14.03 9.96 2.81
C GLY A 631 12.53 10.18 2.97
N GLY A 632 12.07 11.37 2.59
CA GLY A 632 10.65 11.66 2.40
C GLY A 632 10.43 12.95 1.61
N LEU A 633 9.18 13.31 1.39
CA LEU A 633 8.77 14.59 0.83
C LEU A 633 7.72 15.19 1.75
N ASP A 634 7.94 16.42 2.18
CA ASP A 634 6.93 17.25 2.83
C ASP A 634 6.28 18.11 1.75
N LEU A 635 5.03 17.79 1.42
CA LEU A 635 4.27 18.48 0.38
C LEU A 635 3.26 19.47 0.99
N GLY A 636 3.32 19.72 2.30
CA GLY A 636 2.51 20.73 2.98
C GLY A 636 2.89 22.13 2.54
N MET A 637 1.91 23.01 2.27
CA MET A 637 2.18 24.38 1.81
C MET A 637 1.80 25.46 2.83
N ASP A 638 1.29 25.07 4.00
CA ASP A 638 0.79 26.01 5.01
C ASP A 638 1.90 26.93 5.53
N ARG A 639 3.12 26.38 5.74
CA ARG A 639 4.30 27.18 6.13
C ARG A 639 4.69 28.20 5.07
N VAL A 640 4.63 27.83 3.79
CA VAL A 640 4.93 28.72 2.66
C VAL A 640 3.91 29.84 2.62
N PHE A 641 2.64 29.50 2.78
CA PHE A 641 1.55 30.46 2.77
C PHE A 641 1.68 31.48 3.91
N HIS A 642 1.93 31.04 5.14
CA HIS A 642 2.15 31.94 6.29
C HIS A 642 3.32 32.91 6.09
N LYS A 643 4.37 32.50 5.36
CA LYS A 643 5.47 33.40 4.97
C LYS A 643 5.03 34.42 3.92
N ALA A 644 4.15 34.03 3.00
CA ALA A 644 3.64 34.87 1.92
C ALA A 644 2.68 35.97 2.44
N THR A 645 1.84 35.69 3.44
CA THR A 645 0.94 36.69 4.04
C THR A 645 1.69 37.85 4.70
N GLY A 646 2.92 37.63 5.18
CA GLY A 646 3.80 38.69 5.69
C GLY A 646 4.46 39.56 4.60
N ARG A 647 4.29 39.23 3.31
CA ARG A 647 4.90 39.89 2.15
C ARG A 647 3.81 40.44 1.23
N THR A 648 3.04 41.43 1.69
CA THR A 648 1.99 42.08 0.89
C THR A 648 2.57 42.81 -0.33
N MET A 649 1.92 42.71 -1.50
CA MET A 649 2.29 43.52 -2.67
C MET A 649 2.08 45.02 -2.42
N GLY A 650 3.18 45.74 -2.17
CA GLY A 650 3.20 47.18 -2.35
C GLY A 650 3.31 47.50 -3.84
N PHE A 651 2.19 47.84 -4.50
CA PHE A 651 2.25 48.50 -5.80
C PHE A 651 2.82 49.91 -5.60
N GLY A 652 4.14 50.01 -5.63
CA GLY A 652 4.87 51.27 -5.64
C GLY A 652 4.55 52.04 -6.93
N ALA A 653 3.72 53.07 -6.79
CA ALA A 653 3.50 54.07 -7.81
C ALA A 653 4.80 54.84 -8.09
N ALA A 654 5.51 54.47 -9.15
CA ALA A 654 6.51 55.32 -9.79
C ALA A 654 6.20 55.35 -11.29
N GLY A 655 5.52 56.41 -11.74
CA GLY A 655 5.21 56.65 -13.14
C GLY A 655 3.89 57.38 -13.36
N ARG A 656 3.81 58.64 -12.92
CA ARG A 656 2.80 59.58 -13.42
C ARG A 656 2.96 59.71 -14.93
N SER A 657 1.99 59.22 -15.70
CA SER A 657 1.56 59.89 -16.92
C SER A 657 0.04 59.80 -17.00
N SER A 658 -0.58 60.96 -16.95
CA SER A 658 -2.02 61.18 -17.13
C SER A 658 -2.42 60.80 -18.55
N GLY A 659 -3.35 59.85 -18.67
CA GLY A 659 -4.06 59.55 -19.91
C GLY A 659 -5.49 59.16 -19.59
N ASP A 660 -6.41 60.09 -19.82
CA ASP A 660 -7.86 59.89 -19.70
C ASP A 660 -8.32 58.69 -20.53
N VAL A 661 -8.99 57.72 -19.88
CA VAL A 661 -9.83 56.75 -20.58
C VAL A 661 -11.25 56.82 -19.99
N ARG A 662 -12.17 57.36 -20.79
CA ARG A 662 -13.60 57.47 -20.50
C ARG A 662 -14.26 56.08 -20.33
N PRO A 663 -15.30 55.96 -19.49
CA PRO A 663 -16.03 54.71 -19.30
C PRO A 663 -16.94 54.43 -20.50
N VAL A 664 -16.78 53.24 -21.10
CA VAL A 664 -17.75 52.69 -22.06
C VAL A 664 -18.87 51.99 -21.28
N ARG A 665 -20.07 52.58 -21.28
CA ARG A 665 -21.32 51.90 -20.93
C ARG A 665 -21.80 51.05 -22.11
N LYS A 666 -22.07 49.77 -21.88
CA LYS A 666 -23.10 48.95 -22.55
C LYS A 666 -23.61 47.92 -21.52
N ALA A 667 -24.86 48.05 -21.07
CA ALA A 667 -26.10 47.58 -21.70
C ALA A 667 -26.26 46.06 -21.55
N GLY A 668 -27.26 45.67 -20.76
CA GLY A 668 -27.48 44.31 -20.30
C GLY A 668 -28.12 43.37 -21.32
N SER A 669 -28.07 42.09 -20.97
CA SER A 669 -28.92 41.01 -21.46
C SER A 669 -28.72 39.81 -20.53
N SER A 670 -29.53 39.75 -19.47
CA SER A 670 -29.66 38.56 -18.63
C SER A 670 -30.55 37.55 -19.36
N ILE A 671 -29.94 36.51 -19.93
CA ILE A 671 -30.64 35.26 -20.25
C ILE A 671 -30.30 34.31 -19.10
N PRO A 672 -31.28 33.75 -18.35
CA PRO A 672 -30.99 32.74 -17.36
C PRO A 672 -30.55 31.46 -18.09
N PHE A 673 -29.24 31.23 -18.15
CA PHE A 673 -28.68 29.96 -18.57
C PHE A 673 -28.82 28.99 -17.39
N ARG A 674 -29.75 28.06 -17.50
CA ARG A 674 -29.83 26.92 -16.57
C ARG A 674 -28.65 26.01 -16.92
N ALA A 675 -27.57 26.12 -16.14
CA ALA A 675 -26.41 25.24 -16.31
C ALA A 675 -26.88 23.77 -16.20
N PRO A 676 -26.44 22.88 -17.10
CA PRO A 676 -26.66 21.45 -16.93
C PRO A 676 -26.00 21.02 -15.61
N GLU A 677 -26.66 20.12 -14.87
CA GLU A 677 -26.04 19.53 -13.68
C GLU A 677 -24.68 18.93 -14.09
N PRO A 678 -23.61 19.16 -13.31
CA PRO A 678 -22.34 18.48 -13.56
C PRO A 678 -22.61 16.98 -13.56
N GLY A 679 -22.37 16.34 -14.71
CA GLY A 679 -22.68 14.94 -14.93
C GLY A 679 -22.08 14.09 -13.82
N ALA A 680 -22.92 13.30 -13.15
CA ALA A 680 -22.45 12.31 -12.19
C ALA A 680 -21.45 11.38 -12.88
N ALA A 681 -20.37 11.02 -12.18
CA ALA A 681 -19.47 9.99 -12.66
C ALA A 681 -20.27 8.72 -12.99
N PRO A 682 -19.91 7.97 -14.06
CA PRO A 682 -20.64 6.76 -14.44
C PRO A 682 -20.67 5.80 -13.26
N ALA A 683 -21.89 5.43 -12.85
CA ALA A 683 -22.08 4.50 -11.75
C ALA A 683 -21.73 3.07 -12.20
N ARG A 684 -20.90 2.38 -11.41
CA ARG A 684 -20.58 0.97 -11.62
C ARG A 684 -21.74 0.10 -11.14
N ALA A 685 -22.23 -0.79 -12.01
CA ALA A 685 -23.22 -1.79 -11.64
C ALA A 685 -22.61 -2.80 -10.65
N LEU A 686 -23.43 -3.37 -9.75
CA LEU A 686 -23.02 -4.53 -8.95
C LEU A 686 -22.80 -5.70 -9.92
N GLY A 687 -21.55 -6.04 -10.23
CA GLY A 687 -21.25 -7.26 -10.98
C GLY A 687 -21.48 -8.51 -10.11
N ASP A 688 -21.73 -9.66 -10.74
CA ASP A 688 -21.89 -10.98 -10.07
C ASP A 688 -20.67 -11.41 -9.20
N GLY A 689 -19.54 -10.68 -9.32
CA GLY A 689 -18.33 -10.85 -8.49
C GLY A 689 -18.06 -9.73 -7.48
N ASP A 690 -18.71 -8.57 -7.59
CA ASP A 690 -18.39 -7.37 -6.78
C ASP A 690 -19.06 -7.40 -5.40
N SER A 691 -20.15 -8.15 -5.26
CA SER A 691 -20.73 -8.54 -3.97
C SER A 691 -21.42 -9.89 -4.06
N ARG A 692 -20.84 -10.94 -3.45
CA ARG A 692 -21.54 -12.22 -3.28
C ARG A 692 -22.26 -12.24 -1.95
N PHE A 693 -23.57 -12.47 -2.02
CA PHE A 693 -24.43 -12.65 -0.86
C PHE A 693 -24.71 -14.15 -0.72
N GLU A 694 -24.18 -14.75 0.32
CA GLU A 694 -24.59 -16.09 0.73
C GLU A 694 -25.29 -15.97 2.09
N GLU A 695 -26.61 -16.14 2.10
CA GLU A 695 -27.33 -16.55 3.30
C GLU A 695 -27.12 -18.06 3.44
N THR A 696 -25.96 -18.48 3.94
CA THR A 696 -25.74 -19.88 4.25
C THR A 696 -26.55 -20.20 5.51
N LEU A 697 -27.74 -20.77 5.32
CA LEU A 697 -28.44 -21.50 6.38
C LEU A 697 -27.69 -22.83 6.55
N PRO A 698 -26.95 -23.07 7.65
CA PRO A 698 -26.47 -24.42 7.92
C PRO A 698 -27.70 -25.31 8.04
N GLN A 699 -27.69 -26.48 7.39
CA GLN A 699 -28.71 -27.49 7.66
C GLN A 699 -28.64 -27.87 9.14
N GLY A 700 -29.57 -27.31 9.94
CA GLY A 700 -29.64 -27.47 11.40
C GLY A 700 -29.56 -26.12 12.14
N GLU A 701 -30.72 -25.52 12.41
CA GLU A 701 -31.00 -24.57 13.52
C GLU A 701 -29.99 -23.43 13.82
N ARG A 702 -29.51 -22.66 12.82
CA ARG A 702 -28.91 -21.34 13.09
C ARG A 702 -29.39 -20.25 12.13
N PRO A 703 -30.52 -19.57 12.40
CA PRO A 703 -30.86 -18.34 11.69
C PRO A 703 -29.86 -17.21 12.04
N GLY A 704 -29.36 -16.47 11.04
CA GLY A 704 -28.76 -15.14 11.27
C GLY A 704 -27.29 -14.89 10.90
N VAL A 705 -26.68 -15.69 10.01
CA VAL A 705 -25.35 -15.35 9.45
C VAL A 705 -25.52 -14.51 8.19
N ARG A 706 -24.84 -13.36 8.13
CA ARG A 706 -24.77 -12.51 6.92
C ARG A 706 -23.33 -12.31 6.52
N LEU A 707 -22.96 -12.79 5.34
CA LEU A 707 -21.67 -12.51 4.74
C LEU A 707 -21.82 -11.39 3.70
N LEU A 708 -21.11 -10.30 3.94
CA LEU A 708 -20.78 -9.32 2.93
C LEU A 708 -19.36 -9.60 2.43
N LEU A 709 -19.20 -9.61 1.13
CA LEU A 709 -17.91 -9.69 0.47
C LEU A 709 -17.81 -8.56 -0.54
N GLN A 710 -16.71 -7.81 -0.49
CA GLN A 710 -16.39 -6.75 -1.45
C GLN A 710 -14.97 -6.99 -1.95
N ALA A 711 -14.70 -6.66 -3.20
CA ALA A 711 -13.38 -6.90 -3.78
C ALA A 711 -12.96 -8.37 -3.68
N ALA A 712 -13.91 -9.28 -3.95
CA ALA A 712 -13.78 -10.73 -3.82
C ALA A 712 -12.64 -11.37 -4.64
N ASP A 713 -11.97 -10.59 -5.49
CA ASP A 713 -10.85 -11.01 -6.34
C ASP A 713 -9.54 -10.29 -6.02
N SER A 714 -9.60 -9.24 -5.21
CA SER A 714 -8.43 -8.43 -4.86
C SER A 714 -7.59 -9.05 -3.75
N SER A 715 -6.29 -8.72 -3.74
CA SER A 715 -5.41 -8.96 -2.59
C SER A 715 -5.73 -8.06 -1.39
N ASP A 716 -6.51 -7.00 -1.62
CA ASP A 716 -7.10 -6.11 -0.62
C ASP A 716 -8.61 -6.42 -0.41
N VAL A 717 -9.03 -7.70 -0.49
CA VAL A 717 -10.43 -8.12 -0.27
C VAL A 717 -10.95 -7.66 1.11
N HIS A 718 -12.21 -7.24 1.16
CA HIS A 718 -12.90 -6.85 2.38
C HIS A 718 -14.10 -7.78 2.59
N SER A 719 -14.12 -8.48 3.72
CA SER A 719 -15.29 -9.27 4.10
C SER A 719 -15.79 -8.85 5.47
N ARG A 720 -17.09 -8.98 5.66
CA ARG A 720 -17.78 -8.72 6.92
C ARG A 720 -18.84 -9.79 7.11
N THR A 721 -18.63 -10.64 8.10
CA THR A 721 -19.62 -11.62 8.56
C THR A 721 -20.24 -11.10 9.83
N VAL A 722 -21.57 -11.01 9.86
CA VAL A 722 -22.35 -10.72 11.06
C VAL A 722 -23.07 -12.00 11.47
N ILE A 723 -22.87 -12.45 12.71
CA ILE A 723 -23.51 -13.65 13.25
C ILE A 723 -24.40 -13.22 14.41
N LEU A 724 -25.71 -13.39 14.25
CA LEU A 724 -26.70 -13.11 15.28
C LEU A 724 -26.93 -14.38 16.13
N LYS A 725 -26.48 -14.38 17.40
CA LYS A 725 -26.76 -15.44 18.38
C LYS A 725 -27.84 -14.94 19.36
N GLY A 726 -29.10 -15.06 18.96
CA GLY A 726 -30.25 -14.51 19.70
C GLY A 726 -30.33 -12.98 19.67
N GLU A 727 -31.16 -12.38 20.53
CA GLU A 727 -31.38 -10.91 20.55
C GLU A 727 -30.23 -10.12 21.20
N ALA A 728 -29.34 -10.76 21.97
CA ALA A 728 -28.38 -10.09 22.82
C ALA A 728 -26.91 -10.21 22.37
N GLU A 729 -26.57 -11.16 21.49
CA GLU A 729 -25.17 -11.43 21.13
C GLU A 729 -24.95 -11.34 19.62
N VAL A 730 -24.15 -10.36 19.20
CA VAL A 730 -23.75 -10.15 17.81
C VAL A 730 -22.24 -10.34 17.70
N TRP A 731 -21.83 -11.27 16.85
CA TRP A 731 -20.44 -11.52 16.54
C TRP A 731 -20.10 -11.00 15.15
N PHE A 732 -18.87 -10.53 15.01
CA PHE A 732 -18.34 -10.00 13.77
C PHE A 732 -17.07 -10.76 13.40
N THR A 733 -16.98 -11.15 12.14
CA THR A 733 -15.73 -11.62 11.54
C THR A 733 -15.45 -10.75 10.33
N ARG A 734 -14.35 -10.00 10.38
CA ARG A 734 -13.89 -9.20 9.24
C ARG A 734 -12.63 -9.79 8.65
N TYR A 735 -12.49 -9.71 7.33
CA TYR A 735 -11.21 -9.90 6.67
C TYR A 735 -10.81 -8.59 6.02
N GLU A 736 -9.79 -7.92 6.56
CA GLU A 736 -9.36 -6.59 6.10
C GLU A 736 -7.84 -6.43 6.29
N SER A 737 -7.18 -5.73 5.35
CA SER A 737 -5.73 -5.59 5.33
C SER A 737 -5.00 -6.93 5.49
N ARG A 738 -5.53 -7.98 4.83
CA ARG A 738 -5.08 -9.37 4.87
C ARG A 738 -5.23 -10.08 6.23
N ARG A 739 -5.90 -9.48 7.21
CA ARG A 739 -6.10 -10.05 8.56
C ARG A 739 -7.54 -10.49 8.73
N LYS A 740 -7.75 -11.70 9.25
CA LYS A 740 -9.05 -12.11 9.78
C LYS A 740 -9.16 -11.65 11.24
N ILE A 741 -10.16 -10.84 11.55
CA ILE A 741 -10.41 -10.29 12.89
C ILE A 741 -11.79 -10.76 13.31
N ALA A 742 -11.86 -11.63 14.31
CA ALA A 742 -13.10 -12.11 14.91
C ALA A 742 -13.28 -11.47 16.29
N TYR A 743 -14.43 -10.83 16.52
CA TYR A 743 -14.71 -10.11 17.76
C TYR A 743 -16.20 -10.02 18.04
N ARG A 744 -16.53 -9.61 19.27
CA ARG A 744 -17.88 -9.25 19.68
C ARG A 744 -17.88 -7.85 20.31
N LEU A 745 -19.07 -7.23 20.32
CA LEU A 745 -19.29 -5.96 21.01
C LEU A 745 -20.09 -6.21 22.30
N GLU A 746 -19.42 -6.07 23.44
CA GLU A 746 -20.06 -6.16 24.76
C GLU A 746 -20.65 -4.81 25.14
N ARG A 747 -21.93 -4.79 25.53
CA ARG A 747 -22.65 -3.57 25.88
C ARG A 747 -22.80 -3.44 27.40
N PHE A 748 -22.34 -2.32 27.95
CA PHE A 748 -22.50 -1.93 29.35
C PHE A 748 -23.05 -0.50 29.41
N GLY A 749 -24.38 -0.36 29.53
CA GLY A 749 -25.05 0.94 29.42
C GLY A 749 -24.85 1.55 28.02
N ASP A 750 -24.27 2.75 27.99
CA ASP A 750 -23.92 3.50 26.77
C ASP A 750 -22.47 3.23 26.31
N GLU A 751 -21.81 2.21 26.86
CA GLU A 751 -20.49 1.77 26.43
C GLU A 751 -20.58 0.45 25.65
N LEU A 752 -19.91 0.41 24.50
CA LEU A 752 -19.62 -0.79 23.72
C LEU A 752 -18.11 -1.03 23.75
N THR A 753 -17.72 -2.22 24.18
CA THR A 753 -16.31 -2.63 24.14
C THR A 753 -16.13 -3.78 23.16
N VAL A 754 -15.22 -3.59 22.21
CA VAL A 754 -14.75 -4.66 21.32
C VAL A 754 -13.95 -5.65 22.15
N ARG A 755 -14.36 -6.93 22.10
CA ARG A 755 -13.60 -8.06 22.65
C ARG A 755 -13.22 -9.02 21.56
N LEU A 756 -11.93 -9.38 21.48
CA LEU A 756 -11.50 -10.44 20.57
C LEU A 756 -12.20 -11.75 20.91
N SER A 757 -12.70 -12.43 19.89
CA SER A 757 -13.16 -13.81 20.04
C SER A 757 -11.94 -14.71 20.17
N PRO A 758 -11.93 -15.71 21.07
CA PRO A 758 -11.05 -16.84 20.87
C PRO A 758 -11.33 -17.39 19.47
N ALA A 759 -10.28 -17.60 18.68
CA ALA A 759 -10.42 -18.30 17.41
C ALA A 759 -11.16 -19.61 17.71
N GLU A 760 -12.35 -19.82 17.13
CA GLU A 760 -12.95 -21.15 17.16
C GLU A 760 -11.94 -22.06 16.47
N ASN A 761 -11.24 -22.88 17.25
CA ASN A 761 -10.37 -23.94 16.75
C ASN A 761 -11.27 -24.91 15.99
N VAL A 762 -11.51 -24.63 14.71
CA VAL A 762 -12.05 -25.63 13.80
C VAL A 762 -10.96 -26.68 13.71
N ALA A 763 -11.23 -27.87 14.25
CA ALA A 763 -10.33 -29.00 14.10
C ALA A 763 -10.05 -29.17 12.61
N SER A 764 -8.77 -29.14 12.23
CA SER A 764 -8.38 -29.40 10.85
C SER A 764 -9.05 -30.70 10.42
N PRO A 765 -9.87 -30.71 9.34
CA PRO A 765 -10.43 -31.95 8.84
C PRO A 765 -9.28 -32.92 8.55
N PRO A 766 -9.47 -34.23 8.76
CA PRO A 766 -8.41 -35.21 8.52
C PRO A 766 -7.87 -35.03 7.10
N ALA A 767 -6.55 -35.02 6.98
CA ALA A 767 -5.89 -34.93 5.69
C ALA A 767 -6.41 -36.07 4.81
N VAL A 768 -7.14 -35.73 3.74
CA VAL A 768 -7.60 -36.71 2.78
C VAL A 768 -6.39 -37.16 1.99
N ASP A 769 -6.19 -38.47 1.93
CA ASP A 769 -5.06 -39.04 1.23
C ASP A 769 -5.21 -38.85 -0.29
N PRO A 770 -4.22 -38.25 -0.97
CA PRO A 770 -4.27 -38.06 -2.41
C PRO A 770 -4.37 -39.39 -3.15
N THR A 771 -4.97 -39.33 -4.35
CA THR A 771 -5.02 -40.44 -5.30
C THR A 771 -3.61 -40.98 -5.64
N ARG A 772 -3.50 -42.25 -6.03
CA ARG A 772 -2.22 -42.89 -6.35
C ARG A 772 -1.48 -42.09 -7.45
N PRO A 773 -0.21 -41.70 -7.24
CA PRO A 773 0.53 -40.93 -8.25
C PRO A 773 0.64 -41.65 -9.60
N PRO A 774 0.57 -40.92 -10.73
CA PRO A 774 0.95 -41.39 -12.06
C PRO A 774 2.43 -41.84 -12.13
N ALA A 775 2.79 -42.55 -13.20
CA ALA A 775 4.17 -43.00 -13.40
C ALA A 775 5.10 -41.81 -13.65
N GLY A 776 6.29 -41.83 -13.05
CA GLY A 776 7.24 -40.71 -13.11
C GLY A 776 6.92 -39.52 -12.20
N MET A 777 5.81 -39.55 -11.46
CA MET A 777 5.40 -38.48 -10.55
C MET A 777 5.65 -38.81 -9.08
N LEU A 778 6.29 -37.87 -8.37
CA LEU A 778 6.41 -37.86 -6.92
C LEU A 778 5.44 -36.83 -6.34
N VAL A 779 4.60 -37.24 -5.39
CA VAL A 779 3.73 -36.33 -4.64
C VAL A 779 4.40 -36.01 -3.32
N MET A 780 4.55 -34.72 -3.02
CA MET A 780 5.19 -34.24 -1.80
C MET A 780 4.25 -33.29 -1.04
N ARG A 781 4.23 -33.43 0.28
CA ARG A 781 3.54 -32.53 1.21
C ARG A 781 4.53 -32.06 2.27
N ILE A 782 4.50 -30.77 2.58
CA ILE A 782 5.27 -30.18 3.67
C ILE A 782 4.35 -30.10 4.90
N GLU A 783 4.79 -30.70 6.00
CA GLU A 783 4.11 -30.66 7.28
C GLU A 783 4.86 -29.67 8.17
N GLY A 784 4.23 -28.52 8.45
CA GLY A 784 4.75 -27.55 9.40
C GLY A 784 4.98 -28.20 10.76
N GLY A 785 6.09 -27.86 11.41
CA GLY A 785 6.49 -28.46 12.70
C GLY A 785 6.74 -27.39 13.74
N ALA A 786 6.36 -27.68 15.01
CA ALA A 786 6.68 -26.82 16.15
C ALA A 786 8.19 -26.70 16.41
N ASP A 787 8.99 -27.62 15.88
CA ASP A 787 10.45 -27.60 16.00
C ASP A 787 11.04 -26.54 15.03
N PRO A 788 11.69 -25.48 15.55
CA PRO A 788 12.31 -24.45 14.72
C PRO A 788 13.52 -24.96 13.91
N ALA A 789 14.03 -26.16 14.18
CA ALA A 789 15.18 -26.76 13.51
C ALA A 789 14.81 -27.81 12.43
N LYS A 790 13.60 -28.36 12.49
CA LYS A 790 13.15 -29.45 11.60
C LYS A 790 11.88 -29.09 10.82
N LEU A 791 11.64 -29.83 9.75
CA LEU A 791 10.46 -29.73 8.90
C LEU A 791 9.97 -31.14 8.57
N GLY A 792 8.70 -31.43 8.82
CA GLY A 792 8.11 -32.70 8.43
C GLY A 792 7.85 -32.71 6.92
N VAL A 793 8.20 -33.79 6.24
CA VAL A 793 7.94 -33.93 4.80
C VAL A 793 7.40 -35.32 4.53
N VAL A 794 6.28 -35.36 3.82
CA VAL A 794 5.63 -36.60 3.38
C VAL A 794 5.79 -36.74 1.87
N ILE A 795 6.32 -37.88 1.45
CA ILE A 795 6.59 -38.18 0.05
C ILE A 795 5.89 -39.48 -0.33
N ARG A 796 5.22 -39.49 -1.49
CA ARG A 796 4.54 -40.65 -2.06
C ARG A 796 4.96 -40.87 -3.51
N ASN A 797 5.14 -42.13 -3.88
CA ASN A 797 5.43 -42.61 -5.23
C ASN A 797 4.52 -43.81 -5.55
N GLN A 798 4.53 -44.32 -6.78
CA GLN A 798 3.68 -45.40 -7.29
C GLN A 798 3.74 -46.71 -6.46
N GLY A 799 4.81 -46.92 -5.69
CA GLY A 799 5.07 -48.11 -4.88
C GLY A 799 4.33 -48.19 -3.54
N GLU A 800 3.27 -47.40 -3.34
CA GLU A 800 2.34 -47.41 -2.18
C GLU A 800 2.91 -47.05 -0.80
N ARG A 801 4.24 -47.07 -0.59
CA ARG A 801 4.84 -46.60 0.67
C ARG A 801 4.89 -45.07 0.73
N SER A 802 4.08 -44.49 1.61
CA SER A 802 4.27 -43.12 2.09
C SER A 802 5.51 -43.07 2.96
N LEU A 803 6.44 -42.17 2.64
CA LEU A 803 7.64 -41.89 3.43
C LEU A 803 7.43 -40.57 4.16
N THR A 804 7.36 -40.64 5.49
CA THR A 804 7.37 -39.45 6.36
C THR A 804 8.73 -39.34 7.01
N ALA A 805 9.36 -38.17 6.92
CA ALA A 805 10.64 -37.93 7.57
C ALA A 805 10.76 -36.48 8.02
N ASP A 806 11.50 -36.28 9.11
CA ASP A 806 11.91 -34.94 9.56
C ASP A 806 13.21 -34.55 8.86
N PHE A 807 13.18 -33.42 8.16
CA PHE A 807 14.34 -32.83 7.51
C PHE A 807 14.87 -31.64 8.30
N PRO A 808 16.19 -31.41 8.31
CA PRO A 808 16.72 -30.13 8.77
C PRO A 808 16.11 -28.99 7.96
N ARG A 809 15.74 -27.91 8.64
CA ARG A 809 15.07 -26.75 8.02
C ARG A 809 16.00 -25.89 7.17
N GLU A 810 17.30 -25.87 7.49
CA GLU A 810 18.28 -25.01 6.81
C GLU A 810 18.41 -25.29 5.29
N PRO A 811 18.47 -26.55 4.81
CA PRO A 811 18.36 -26.86 3.39
C PRO A 811 17.12 -26.26 2.69
N TYR A 812 15.95 -26.27 3.33
CA TYR A 812 14.73 -25.67 2.76
C TYR A 812 14.81 -24.14 2.71
N ARG A 813 15.40 -23.50 3.73
CA ARG A 813 15.70 -22.07 3.68
C ARG A 813 16.66 -21.73 2.54
N GLN A 814 17.71 -22.55 2.35
CA GLN A 814 18.64 -22.40 1.23
C GLN A 814 17.95 -22.57 -0.13
N LEU A 815 17.05 -23.55 -0.25
CA LEU A 815 16.22 -23.73 -1.45
C LEU A 815 15.44 -22.46 -1.76
N VAL A 816 14.69 -21.94 -0.79
CA VAL A 816 13.80 -20.78 -0.92
C VAL A 816 14.55 -19.47 -1.22
N LEU A 817 15.73 -19.26 -0.63
CA LEU A 817 16.60 -18.13 -0.97
C LEU A 817 16.95 -18.10 -2.46
N GLY A 818 17.06 -19.27 -3.10
CA GLY A 818 17.31 -19.42 -4.52
C GLY A 818 18.80 -19.47 -4.89
N PRO A 819 19.13 -19.90 -6.12
CA PRO A 819 20.50 -20.21 -6.53
C PRO A 819 21.41 -18.97 -6.60
N ARG A 820 20.85 -17.78 -6.90
CA ARG A 820 21.61 -16.53 -6.98
C ARG A 820 22.05 -15.99 -5.61
N VAL A 821 21.35 -16.42 -4.55
CA VAL A 821 21.59 -15.99 -3.17
C VAL A 821 22.33 -17.08 -2.38
N ASP A 822 22.58 -18.25 -2.99
CA ASP A 822 23.38 -19.30 -2.35
C ASP A 822 24.85 -18.85 -2.20
N PRO A 823 25.36 -18.66 -0.96
CA PRO A 823 26.74 -18.25 -0.74
C PRO A 823 27.76 -19.27 -1.25
N ARG A 824 27.34 -20.53 -1.42
CA ARG A 824 28.19 -21.63 -1.92
C ARG A 824 28.07 -21.82 -3.43
N ARG A 825 27.19 -21.05 -4.10
CA ARG A 825 26.94 -21.11 -5.56
C ARG A 825 26.74 -22.54 -6.05
N ARG A 826 26.05 -23.35 -5.27
CA ARG A 826 25.84 -24.75 -5.63
C ARG A 826 24.88 -24.82 -6.80
N THR A 827 24.97 -25.91 -7.55
CA THR A 827 23.94 -26.27 -8.53
C THR A 827 22.80 -27.03 -7.87
N THR A 828 23.01 -27.63 -6.70
CA THR A 828 22.04 -28.45 -5.95
C THR A 828 21.91 -28.00 -4.48
N VAL A 829 20.78 -28.35 -3.86
CA VAL A 829 20.53 -28.25 -2.42
C VAL A 829 20.60 -29.65 -1.81
N PRO A 830 21.70 -30.01 -1.12
CA PRO A 830 21.92 -31.38 -0.65
C PRO A 830 20.77 -31.91 0.20
N GLY A 831 20.26 -33.09 -0.17
CA GLY A 831 19.17 -33.76 0.53
C GLY A 831 17.76 -33.23 0.23
N VAL A 832 17.63 -32.19 -0.59
CA VAL A 832 16.34 -31.55 -0.91
C VAL A 832 16.11 -31.46 -2.44
N TRP A 833 17.06 -30.90 -3.19
CA TRP A 833 16.86 -30.59 -4.62
C TRP A 833 18.13 -30.80 -5.47
N PRO A 834 18.12 -31.63 -6.52
CA PRO A 834 17.03 -32.52 -6.92
C PRO A 834 16.82 -33.64 -5.88
N PRO A 835 15.67 -34.33 -5.89
CA PRO A 835 15.40 -35.43 -4.98
C PRO A 835 16.44 -36.56 -5.12
N SER A 836 16.68 -37.30 -4.04
CA SER A 836 17.54 -38.48 -4.11
C SER A 836 16.93 -39.55 -5.04
N PRO A 837 17.72 -40.20 -5.92
CA PRO A 837 17.24 -41.34 -6.72
C PRO A 837 16.66 -42.48 -5.87
N LYS A 838 17.01 -42.56 -4.58
CA LYS A 838 16.45 -43.53 -3.62
C LYS A 838 14.94 -43.33 -3.37
N LEU A 839 14.37 -42.18 -3.71
CA LEU A 839 12.93 -41.89 -3.63
C LEU A 839 12.17 -42.38 -4.88
N GLY A 840 12.87 -43.00 -5.82
CA GLY A 840 12.38 -43.49 -7.10
C GLY A 840 12.75 -42.57 -8.28
N GLU A 841 12.65 -43.09 -9.49
CA GLU A 841 12.82 -42.32 -10.72
C GLU A 841 11.56 -41.48 -10.94
N ALA A 842 11.59 -40.23 -10.48
CA ALA A 842 10.55 -39.25 -10.74
C ALA A 842 11.14 -38.07 -11.52
N ASP A 843 10.63 -37.86 -12.73
CA ASP A 843 10.94 -36.70 -13.57
C ASP A 843 9.96 -35.55 -13.33
N ARG A 844 8.98 -35.74 -12.43
CA ARG A 844 7.95 -34.76 -12.08
C ARG A 844 7.65 -34.77 -10.57
N ILE A 845 7.42 -33.59 -10.00
CA ILE A 845 6.99 -33.42 -8.61
C ILE A 845 5.71 -32.61 -8.55
N LEU A 846 4.74 -33.12 -7.80
CA LEU A 846 3.52 -32.42 -7.43
C LEU A 846 3.56 -32.09 -5.95
N LEU A 847 3.67 -30.80 -5.60
CA LEU A 847 3.66 -30.32 -4.23
C LEU A 847 2.23 -29.97 -3.82
N LEU A 848 1.67 -30.69 -2.83
CA LEU A 848 0.29 -30.46 -2.40
C LEU A 848 0.18 -29.28 -1.45
N GLN A 849 -0.76 -28.39 -1.74
CA GLN A 849 -1.19 -27.38 -0.78
C GLN A 849 -2.11 -27.99 0.28
N ASP A 850 -2.05 -27.42 1.48
CA ASP A 850 -3.07 -27.68 2.49
C ASP A 850 -4.42 -27.13 2.03
N ARG A 851 -5.51 -27.85 2.32
CA ARG A 851 -6.87 -27.48 1.91
C ARG A 851 -7.24 -26.07 2.38
N VAL A 852 -6.83 -25.70 3.60
CA VAL A 852 -7.12 -24.37 4.14
C VAL A 852 -6.53 -23.24 3.29
N ARG A 853 -5.43 -23.49 2.56
CA ARG A 853 -4.79 -22.51 1.66
C ARG A 853 -5.39 -22.47 0.26
N THR A 854 -6.21 -23.46 -0.09
CA THR A 854 -6.93 -23.49 -1.37
C THR A 854 -8.32 -22.88 -1.26
N LEU A 855 -8.75 -22.56 -0.04
CA LEU A 855 -9.97 -21.82 0.24
C LEU A 855 -9.72 -20.31 0.28
N PRO A 856 -10.72 -19.50 -0.08
CA PRO A 856 -10.64 -18.06 0.10
C PRO A 856 -10.38 -17.66 1.56
N PRO A 857 -9.56 -16.63 1.82
CA PRO A 857 -9.04 -16.35 3.16
C PRO A 857 -10.10 -15.79 4.14
N TRP A 858 -11.26 -15.36 3.64
CA TRP A 858 -12.39 -14.98 4.49
C TRP A 858 -13.19 -16.19 4.98
N GLN A 859 -13.13 -17.33 4.30
CA GLN A 859 -13.77 -18.57 4.74
C GLN A 859 -12.97 -19.18 5.90
N GLU A 860 -11.69 -19.45 5.66
CA GLU A 860 -10.78 -20.05 6.63
C GLU A 860 -9.44 -19.30 6.58
N ASP A 861 -8.90 -18.95 7.74
CA ASP A 861 -7.61 -18.24 7.80
C ASP A 861 -6.49 -19.26 8.02
N PRO A 862 -5.64 -19.54 7.02
CA PRO A 862 -4.53 -20.49 7.16
C PRO A 862 -3.43 -19.99 8.10
N GLY A 863 -3.48 -18.72 8.54
CA GLY A 863 -2.41 -18.05 9.24
C GLY A 863 -1.17 -17.82 8.34
N PRO A 864 -0.23 -16.96 8.77
CA PRO A 864 1.03 -16.79 8.06
C PRO A 864 1.91 -18.02 8.27
N LEU A 865 2.53 -18.52 7.20
CA LEU A 865 3.56 -19.56 7.27
C LEU A 865 4.93 -19.00 6.89
N PRO A 866 6.01 -19.53 7.48
CA PRO A 866 7.33 -19.26 6.95
C PRO A 866 7.44 -19.74 5.51
N GLY A 867 8.19 -19.02 4.67
CA GLY A 867 8.28 -19.37 3.26
C GLY A 867 8.91 -20.74 2.99
N GLU A 868 9.76 -21.26 3.90
CA GLU A 868 10.28 -22.62 3.81
C GLU A 868 9.28 -23.72 4.22
N GLU A 869 8.13 -23.33 4.79
CA GLU A 869 7.01 -24.22 5.10
C GLU A 869 5.85 -24.07 4.10
N ASP A 870 5.79 -22.94 3.39
CA ASP A 870 4.76 -22.68 2.39
C ASP A 870 5.02 -23.49 1.11
N PRO A 871 4.12 -24.41 0.71
CA PRO A 871 4.26 -25.18 -0.50
C PRO A 871 4.41 -24.31 -1.75
N LEU A 872 3.71 -23.18 -1.86
CA LEU A 872 3.81 -22.33 -3.05
C LEU A 872 5.21 -21.74 -3.20
N THR A 873 5.74 -21.22 -2.11
CA THR A 873 7.08 -20.65 -2.05
C THR A 873 8.16 -21.70 -2.33
N VAL A 874 8.03 -22.90 -1.75
CA VAL A 874 8.97 -24.01 -1.98
C VAL A 874 8.92 -24.50 -3.42
N ALA A 875 7.73 -24.68 -4.00
CA ALA A 875 7.57 -25.10 -5.38
C ALA A 875 8.14 -24.05 -6.36
N ALA A 876 7.84 -22.76 -6.15
CA ALA A 876 8.42 -21.67 -6.93
C ALA A 876 9.95 -21.69 -6.86
N ALA A 877 10.52 -21.91 -5.67
CA ALA A 877 11.96 -22.00 -5.50
C ALA A 877 12.57 -23.18 -6.30
N MET A 878 11.96 -24.37 -6.27
CA MET A 878 12.41 -25.51 -7.07
C MET A 878 12.37 -25.20 -8.58
N VAL A 879 11.30 -24.56 -9.07
CA VAL A 879 11.18 -24.11 -10.47
C VAL A 879 12.31 -23.14 -10.82
N HIS A 880 12.62 -22.18 -9.96
CA HIS A 880 13.73 -21.23 -10.17
C HIS A 880 15.09 -21.93 -10.21
N TRP A 881 15.34 -22.90 -9.33
CA TRP A 881 16.56 -23.70 -9.33
C TRP A 881 16.69 -24.53 -10.61
N ALA A 882 15.61 -25.18 -11.05
CA ALA A 882 15.59 -25.91 -12.32
C ALA A 882 15.88 -24.98 -13.50
N ALA A 883 15.21 -23.82 -13.56
CA ALA A 883 15.40 -22.84 -14.62
C ALA A 883 16.85 -22.31 -14.69
N ALA A 884 17.47 -22.03 -13.54
CA ALA A 884 18.85 -21.53 -13.48
C ALA A 884 19.89 -22.57 -13.94
N ASN A 885 19.58 -23.86 -13.84
CA ASN A 885 20.51 -24.94 -14.18
C ASN A 885 20.23 -25.60 -15.54
N ARG A 886 19.15 -25.23 -16.25
CA ARG A 886 18.82 -25.76 -17.59
C ARG A 886 19.98 -25.58 -18.58
N SER A 887 20.68 -24.45 -18.53
CA SER A 887 21.84 -24.17 -19.39
C SER A 887 23.07 -25.03 -19.07
N ALA A 888 23.14 -25.62 -17.88
CA ALA A 888 24.23 -26.50 -17.47
C ALA A 888 24.00 -27.98 -17.87
N GLY A 889 22.94 -28.28 -18.62
CA GLY A 889 22.61 -29.64 -19.08
C GLY A 889 22.19 -30.61 -17.97
N THR A 890 21.95 -30.10 -16.75
CA THR A 890 21.49 -30.94 -15.63
C THR A 890 19.96 -31.09 -15.72
N ALA A 891 19.48 -32.33 -15.82
CA ALA A 891 18.05 -32.62 -15.82
C ALA A 891 17.47 -32.44 -14.41
N TYR A 892 16.52 -31.51 -14.27
CA TYR A 892 15.73 -31.31 -13.06
C TYR A 892 14.31 -31.81 -13.29
N PRO A 893 13.65 -32.41 -12.27
CA PRO A 893 12.24 -32.71 -12.36
C PRO A 893 11.42 -31.43 -12.58
N ALA A 894 10.38 -31.50 -13.40
CA ALA A 894 9.42 -30.40 -13.47
C ALA A 894 8.57 -30.37 -12.19
N VAL A 895 8.20 -29.17 -11.73
CA VAL A 895 7.48 -28.99 -10.46
C VAL A 895 6.16 -28.29 -10.69
N ALA A 896 5.11 -28.83 -10.08
CA ALA A 896 3.77 -28.28 -10.09
C ALA A 896 3.17 -28.27 -8.68
N VAL A 897 2.09 -27.53 -8.50
CA VAL A 897 1.31 -27.41 -7.27
C VAL A 897 -0.01 -28.14 -7.45
N GLY A 898 -0.35 -29.00 -6.49
CA GLY A 898 -1.66 -29.62 -6.42
C GLY A 898 -2.58 -28.87 -5.46
N THR A 899 -3.73 -28.43 -5.96
CA THR A 899 -4.73 -27.64 -5.21
C THR A 899 -5.87 -28.51 -4.65
N SER A 900 -5.91 -29.79 -5.01
CA SER A 900 -6.95 -30.73 -4.62
C SER A 900 -6.43 -32.18 -4.60
N VAL A 901 -7.24 -33.10 -4.08
CA VAL A 901 -6.93 -34.55 -4.06
C VAL A 901 -6.86 -35.20 -5.44
N ASP A 902 -7.50 -34.57 -6.44
CA ASP A 902 -7.53 -35.02 -7.84
C ASP A 902 -6.47 -34.33 -8.71
N ALA A 903 -5.61 -33.49 -8.12
CA ALA A 903 -4.61 -32.70 -8.85
C ALA A 903 -3.69 -33.58 -9.71
N ALA A 904 -3.32 -34.77 -9.24
CA ALA A 904 -2.49 -35.71 -10.01
C ALA A 904 -3.22 -36.26 -11.25
N ALA A 905 -4.53 -36.52 -11.13
CA ALA A 905 -5.36 -36.93 -12.26
C ALA A 905 -5.56 -35.77 -13.24
N ARG A 906 -5.80 -34.55 -12.74
CA ARG A 906 -5.91 -33.34 -13.58
C ARG A 906 -4.60 -33.07 -14.32
N TRP A 907 -3.46 -33.17 -13.64
CA TRP A 907 -2.15 -33.07 -14.27
C TRP A 907 -1.99 -34.08 -15.42
N ASN A 908 -2.37 -35.35 -15.20
CA ASN A 908 -2.27 -36.37 -16.23
C ASN A 908 -3.17 -36.08 -17.45
N ALA A 909 -4.34 -35.47 -17.22
CA ALA A 909 -5.32 -35.11 -18.24
C ALA A 909 -5.08 -33.75 -18.91
N ALA A 910 -4.14 -32.94 -18.40
CA ALA A 910 -3.88 -31.59 -18.92
C ALA A 910 -3.40 -31.65 -20.38
N PRO A 911 -3.88 -30.74 -21.26
CA PRO A 911 -3.53 -30.77 -22.67
C PRO A 911 -2.06 -30.38 -22.87
N ALA A 912 -1.50 -30.81 -24.00
CA ALA A 912 -0.30 -30.19 -24.53
C ALA A 912 -0.60 -28.71 -24.91
N PRO A 913 0.38 -27.80 -24.84
CA PRO A 913 0.16 -26.38 -25.16
C PRO A 913 -0.33 -26.15 -26.59
N GLY A 914 0.03 -27.03 -27.53
CA GLY A 914 -0.24 -26.88 -28.97
C GLY A 914 0.77 -25.96 -29.66
N ASN A 915 0.72 -25.88 -30.99
CA ASN A 915 1.71 -25.14 -31.80
C ASN A 915 1.44 -23.64 -31.88
N GLU A 916 0.21 -23.19 -31.63
CA GLU A 916 -0.21 -21.79 -31.77
C GLU A 916 -0.90 -21.30 -30.49
N PRO A 917 -0.14 -21.08 -29.40
CA PRO A 917 -0.69 -20.46 -28.20
C PRO A 917 -1.23 -19.06 -28.51
N VAL A 918 -2.28 -18.65 -27.79
CA VAL A 918 -2.88 -17.32 -27.94
C VAL A 918 -2.33 -16.40 -26.87
N LEU A 919 -1.88 -15.20 -27.22
CA LEU A 919 -1.52 -14.16 -26.26
C LEU A 919 -2.64 -13.13 -26.11
N LEU A 920 -3.17 -12.99 -24.90
CA LEU A 920 -4.02 -11.89 -24.47
C LEU A 920 -3.16 -10.81 -23.80
N ALA A 921 -3.05 -9.66 -24.46
CA ALA A 921 -2.30 -8.50 -23.95
C ALA A 921 -3.03 -7.20 -24.31
N PRO A 922 -4.26 -7.02 -23.81
CA PRO A 922 -5.10 -5.90 -24.19
C PRO A 922 -4.52 -4.58 -23.68
N GLN A 923 -4.75 -3.48 -24.41
CA GLN A 923 -4.04 -2.23 -24.14
C GLN A 923 -4.40 -1.64 -22.76
N GLU A 924 -5.64 -1.80 -22.32
CA GLU A 924 -6.11 -1.38 -21.00
C GLU A 924 -5.51 -2.20 -19.85
N ALA A 925 -4.95 -3.38 -20.13
CA ALA A 925 -4.24 -4.16 -19.12
C ALA A 925 -2.87 -3.58 -18.74
N PHE A 926 -2.48 -2.44 -19.32
CA PHE A 926 -1.21 -1.75 -19.06
C PHE A 926 -1.45 -0.31 -18.60
N PRO A 927 -2.03 -0.08 -17.41
CA PRO A 927 -2.32 1.25 -16.91
C PRO A 927 -1.04 2.01 -16.51
N GLY A 928 -1.16 3.34 -16.44
CA GLY A 928 -0.11 4.24 -15.97
C GLY A 928 1.27 3.99 -16.59
N PHE A 929 2.29 3.78 -15.74
CA PHE A 929 3.68 3.56 -16.16
C PHE A 929 3.88 2.32 -17.05
N ALA A 930 2.95 1.35 -17.01
CA ALA A 930 3.04 0.14 -17.82
C ALA A 930 2.62 0.36 -19.28
N LYS A 931 1.93 1.46 -19.61
CA LYS A 931 1.39 1.75 -20.94
C LYS A 931 2.44 1.70 -22.06
N ALA A 932 3.65 2.17 -21.76
CA ALA A 932 4.76 2.12 -22.71
C ALA A 932 5.25 0.69 -23.01
N HIS A 933 5.06 -0.25 -22.07
CA HIS A 933 5.50 -1.64 -22.17
C HIS A 933 4.54 -2.54 -22.98
N ALA A 934 3.26 -2.18 -23.10
CA ALA A 934 2.28 -2.93 -23.88
C ALA A 934 2.79 -3.25 -25.30
N ARG A 935 3.35 -2.24 -25.99
CA ARG A 935 3.92 -2.42 -27.34
C ARG A 935 5.10 -3.39 -27.36
N GLN A 936 5.99 -3.31 -26.37
CA GLN A 936 7.16 -4.20 -26.26
C GLN A 936 6.72 -5.65 -26.09
N VAL A 937 5.78 -5.90 -25.17
CA VAL A 937 5.19 -7.22 -24.91
C VAL A 937 4.57 -7.80 -26.18
N ARG A 938 3.68 -7.04 -26.84
CA ARG A 938 3.01 -7.50 -28.07
C ARG A 938 4.00 -7.79 -29.20
N SER A 939 5.03 -6.96 -29.37
CA SER A 939 6.05 -7.15 -30.41
C SER A 939 6.99 -8.33 -30.15
N ALA A 940 7.19 -8.71 -28.88
CA ALA A 940 8.10 -9.78 -28.50
C ALA A 940 7.51 -11.18 -28.75
N TYR A 941 6.18 -11.27 -28.84
CA TYR A 941 5.49 -12.53 -29.04
C TYR A 941 5.20 -12.81 -30.51
N THR A 942 5.70 -13.93 -31.02
CA THR A 942 5.61 -14.29 -32.46
C THR A 942 5.11 -15.73 -32.69
N ALA A 943 4.87 -16.51 -31.64
CA ALA A 943 4.45 -17.91 -31.75
C ALA A 943 2.95 -18.12 -32.05
N GLY A 944 2.14 -17.08 -32.00
CA GLY A 944 0.70 -17.17 -32.24
C GLY A 944 0.03 -15.80 -32.23
N PRO A 945 -1.32 -15.75 -32.29
CA PRO A 945 -2.05 -14.50 -32.36
C PRO A 945 -1.94 -13.70 -31.06
N VAL A 946 -1.81 -12.38 -31.20
CA VAL A 946 -1.86 -11.40 -30.11
C VAL A 946 -3.19 -10.68 -30.17
N LEU A 947 -4.05 -10.92 -29.18
CA LEU A 947 -5.44 -10.47 -29.16
C LEU A 947 -5.72 -9.63 -27.91
N ASP A 948 -6.78 -8.83 -27.98
CA ASP A 948 -7.31 -8.10 -26.83
C ASP A 948 -8.32 -8.96 -26.05
N GLU A 949 -9.07 -9.81 -26.75
CA GLU A 949 -10.08 -10.71 -26.19
C GLU A 949 -9.93 -12.14 -26.72
N LEU A 950 -10.45 -13.11 -25.97
CA LEU A 950 -10.44 -14.52 -26.37
C LEU A 950 -11.44 -14.76 -27.51
N PRO A 951 -11.05 -15.43 -28.62
CA PRO A 951 -11.98 -15.76 -29.69
C PRO A 951 -12.95 -16.87 -29.25
N ALA A 952 -14.21 -16.76 -29.67
CA ALA A 952 -15.27 -17.73 -29.35
C ALA A 952 -14.97 -19.18 -29.79
N ALA A 953 -14.14 -19.35 -30.82
CA ALA A 953 -13.63 -20.64 -31.27
C ALA A 953 -12.11 -20.61 -31.38
N GLY A 954 -11.45 -21.64 -30.85
CA GLY A 954 -10.00 -21.80 -30.93
C GLY A 954 -9.58 -23.24 -30.65
N LYS A 955 -8.42 -23.64 -31.18
CA LYS A 955 -7.86 -24.99 -30.97
C LYS A 955 -6.63 -25.00 -30.05
N SER A 956 -6.20 -23.82 -29.57
CA SER A 956 -5.03 -23.76 -28.68
C SER A 956 -5.32 -24.43 -27.34
N GLY A 957 -4.40 -25.28 -26.88
CA GLY A 957 -4.43 -25.84 -25.54
C GLY A 957 -3.97 -24.85 -24.46
N LEU A 958 -3.30 -23.75 -24.86
CA LEU A 958 -2.70 -22.76 -23.98
C LEU A 958 -3.11 -21.32 -24.34
N VAL A 959 -3.56 -20.57 -23.35
CA VAL A 959 -3.80 -19.13 -23.41
C VAL A 959 -2.81 -18.42 -22.50
N LEU A 960 -2.08 -17.44 -23.04
CA LEU A 960 -1.16 -16.59 -22.31
C LEU A 960 -1.88 -15.28 -21.97
N VAL A 961 -1.70 -14.78 -20.76
CA VAL A 961 -2.21 -13.47 -20.33
C VAL A 961 -1.03 -12.65 -19.83
N VAL A 962 -0.82 -11.46 -20.37
CA VAL A 962 0.18 -10.51 -19.84
C VAL A 962 -0.56 -9.26 -19.39
N SER A 963 -0.42 -8.92 -18.11
CA SER A 963 -1.13 -7.79 -17.51
C SER A 963 -0.30 -7.08 -16.45
N ALA A 964 -0.45 -5.75 -16.42
CA ALA A 964 0.01 -4.85 -15.37
C ALA A 964 -1.16 -4.20 -14.61
N GLU A 965 -2.36 -4.75 -14.74
CA GLU A 965 -3.54 -4.32 -13.98
C GLU A 965 -3.32 -4.49 -12.47
N PRO A 966 -4.01 -3.69 -11.64
CA PRO A 966 -4.18 -3.99 -10.22
C PRO A 966 -4.70 -5.42 -9.99
N ASP A 967 -4.28 -6.05 -8.90
CA ASP A 967 -4.54 -7.46 -8.59
C ASP A 967 -6.03 -7.84 -8.70
N GLY A 968 -6.93 -7.00 -8.20
CA GLY A 968 -8.37 -7.24 -8.25
C GLY A 968 -8.94 -7.25 -9.67
N LEU A 969 -8.47 -6.33 -10.54
CA LEU A 969 -8.90 -6.28 -11.94
C LEU A 969 -8.37 -7.48 -12.72
N LEU A 970 -7.09 -7.83 -12.53
CA LEU A 970 -6.51 -9.02 -13.16
C LEU A 970 -7.22 -10.29 -12.70
N ALA A 971 -7.44 -10.46 -11.40
CA ALA A 971 -8.12 -11.64 -10.86
C ALA A 971 -9.58 -11.74 -11.36
N GLY A 972 -10.31 -10.62 -11.42
CA GLY A 972 -11.64 -10.56 -12.02
C GLY A 972 -11.63 -10.95 -13.50
N ARG A 973 -10.67 -10.45 -14.28
CA ARG A 973 -10.46 -10.83 -15.69
C ARG A 973 -10.14 -12.31 -15.84
N LEU A 974 -9.27 -12.86 -15.00
CA LEU A 974 -8.93 -14.28 -15.01
C LEU A 974 -10.13 -15.16 -14.64
N ARG A 975 -10.99 -14.72 -13.72
CA ARG A 975 -12.23 -15.43 -13.38
C ARG A 975 -13.25 -15.39 -14.51
N ALA A 976 -13.43 -14.23 -15.15
CA ALA A 976 -14.26 -14.11 -16.34
C ALA A 976 -13.76 -15.05 -17.44
N LEU A 977 -12.45 -15.02 -17.71
CA LEU A 977 -11.81 -15.93 -18.65
C LEU A 977 -12.02 -17.40 -18.28
N ALA A 978 -11.86 -17.77 -17.00
CA ALA A 978 -12.08 -19.13 -16.54
C ALA A 978 -13.53 -19.63 -16.72
N ARG A 979 -14.51 -18.73 -16.81
CA ARG A 979 -15.92 -19.06 -17.06
C ARG A 979 -16.29 -19.13 -18.52
N GLU A 980 -15.47 -18.55 -19.40
CA GLU A 980 -15.71 -18.58 -20.84
C GLU A 980 -15.80 -20.03 -21.34
N PRO A 981 -16.88 -20.43 -22.05
CA PRO A 981 -17.02 -21.79 -22.57
C PRO A 981 -15.85 -22.21 -23.46
N GLY A 982 -15.22 -21.24 -24.14
CA GLY A 982 -14.02 -21.45 -24.96
C GLY A 982 -12.79 -21.91 -24.16
N MET A 983 -12.76 -21.75 -22.84
CA MET A 983 -11.63 -22.17 -21.99
C MET A 983 -11.72 -23.62 -21.52
N ARG A 984 -12.82 -24.34 -21.82
CA ARG A 984 -13.01 -25.72 -21.39
C ARG A 984 -11.85 -26.63 -21.85
N GLY A 985 -11.19 -27.26 -20.88
CA GLY A 985 -10.07 -28.18 -21.09
C GLY A 985 -8.77 -27.49 -21.49
N ARG A 986 -8.69 -26.14 -21.47
CA ARG A 986 -7.47 -25.38 -21.78
C ARG A 986 -6.72 -24.98 -20.52
N ALA A 987 -5.45 -24.64 -20.69
CA ALA A 987 -4.61 -24.05 -19.66
C ALA A 987 -4.46 -22.53 -19.86
N VAL A 988 -4.28 -21.80 -18.76
CA VAL A 988 -3.95 -20.37 -18.78
C VAL A 988 -2.60 -20.16 -18.12
N LEU A 989 -1.70 -19.38 -18.75
CA LEU A 989 -0.43 -18.96 -18.16
C LEU A 989 -0.40 -17.43 -18.07
N VAL A 990 -0.20 -16.91 -16.86
CA VAL A 990 -0.29 -15.48 -16.58
C VAL A 990 1.09 -14.91 -16.25
N TRP A 991 1.55 -13.94 -17.04
CA TRP A 991 2.64 -13.03 -16.72
C TRP A 991 2.08 -11.79 -16.04
N ARG A 992 2.35 -11.65 -14.75
CA ARG A 992 1.93 -10.48 -13.98
C ARG A 992 3.08 -9.49 -13.83
N MET A 993 2.78 -8.20 -13.99
CA MET A 993 3.74 -7.10 -13.85
C MET A 993 3.54 -6.26 -12.56
N GLY A 994 2.78 -6.75 -11.58
CA GLY A 994 2.40 -6.03 -10.34
C GLY A 994 2.66 -6.83 -9.05
N PRO A 995 2.15 -6.42 -7.88
CA PRO A 995 2.26 -7.13 -6.59
C PRO A 995 1.42 -8.42 -6.50
N GLY A 996 1.71 -9.33 -5.57
CA GLY A 996 1.18 -10.71 -5.49
C GLY A 996 -0.34 -10.89 -5.63
N LEU A 997 -0.81 -11.77 -6.52
CA LEU A 997 -2.19 -12.30 -6.51
C LEU A 997 -2.42 -13.12 -5.23
N ARG A 998 -3.69 -13.31 -4.83
CA ARG A 998 -4.01 -14.16 -3.70
C ARG A 998 -3.52 -15.60 -3.92
N GLU A 999 -3.05 -16.23 -2.84
CA GLU A 999 -2.56 -17.61 -2.85
C GLU A 999 -3.61 -18.63 -3.32
N ASP A 1000 -4.89 -18.39 -2.99
CA ASP A 1000 -5.99 -19.29 -3.30
C ASP A 1000 -6.56 -19.09 -4.71
N LEU A 1001 -6.13 -18.05 -5.45
CA LEU A 1001 -6.77 -17.68 -6.71
C LEU A 1001 -6.68 -18.80 -7.75
N ALA A 1002 -5.52 -19.45 -7.92
CA ALA A 1002 -5.42 -20.59 -8.86
C ALA A 1002 -6.39 -21.72 -8.51
N ALA A 1003 -6.48 -22.09 -7.23
CA ALA A 1003 -7.42 -23.12 -6.77
C ALA A 1003 -8.87 -22.70 -7.05
N SER A 1004 -9.21 -21.45 -6.75
CA SER A 1004 -10.53 -20.88 -7.04
C SER A 1004 -10.87 -20.90 -8.53
N LEU A 1005 -9.92 -20.58 -9.41
CA LEU A 1005 -10.12 -20.62 -10.87
C LEU A 1005 -10.29 -22.06 -11.40
N LEU A 1006 -9.54 -23.02 -10.85
CA LEU A 1006 -9.66 -24.44 -11.21
C LEU A 1006 -10.98 -25.04 -10.73
N ALA A 1007 -11.50 -24.57 -9.60
CA ALA A 1007 -12.78 -25.00 -9.04
C ALA A 1007 -13.99 -24.59 -9.90
N GLU A 1008 -13.89 -23.55 -10.75
CA GLU A 1008 -14.92 -23.20 -11.75
C GLU A 1008 -15.09 -24.30 -12.82
N GLY A 1009 -14.17 -25.28 -12.89
CA GLY A 1009 -14.35 -26.54 -13.61
C GLY A 1009 -14.07 -26.52 -15.11
N GLN A 1010 -13.80 -25.35 -15.70
CA GLN A 1010 -13.47 -25.24 -17.13
C GLN A 1010 -11.97 -25.44 -17.41
N LEU A 1011 -11.09 -24.98 -16.52
CA LEU A 1011 -9.65 -24.96 -16.77
C LEU A 1011 -8.98 -26.30 -16.46
N ALA A 1012 -8.05 -26.71 -17.33
CA ALA A 1012 -7.20 -27.87 -17.11
C ALA A 1012 -5.99 -27.56 -16.21
N ALA A 1013 -5.46 -26.33 -16.27
CA ALA A 1013 -4.34 -25.88 -15.45
C ALA A 1013 -4.29 -24.34 -15.39
N VAL A 1014 -3.70 -23.80 -14.32
CA VAL A 1014 -3.40 -22.37 -14.18
C VAL A 1014 -1.91 -22.23 -13.91
N GLY A 1015 -1.21 -21.39 -14.67
CA GLY A 1015 0.21 -21.12 -14.52
C GLY A 1015 0.44 -19.66 -14.15
N TYR A 1016 1.37 -19.40 -13.23
CA TYR A 1016 1.80 -18.05 -12.88
C TYR A 1016 3.29 -17.87 -13.11
N ILE A 1017 3.65 -16.71 -13.66
CA ILE A 1017 5.02 -16.20 -13.65
C ILE A 1017 4.99 -14.86 -12.91
N ASN A 1018 5.69 -14.85 -11.78
CA ASN A 1018 5.79 -13.67 -10.94
C ASN A 1018 7.04 -12.89 -11.32
N SER A 1019 6.89 -11.85 -12.15
CA SER A 1019 7.96 -10.90 -12.42
C SER A 1019 7.85 -9.76 -11.40
N PRO A 1020 8.84 -9.58 -10.49
CA PRO A 1020 8.82 -8.42 -9.60
C PRO A 1020 8.75 -7.12 -10.42
N THR A 1021 8.19 -6.05 -9.85
CA THR A 1021 7.97 -4.75 -10.51
C THR A 1021 9.22 -4.17 -11.19
N VAL A 1022 10.40 -4.61 -10.76
CA VAL A 1022 11.72 -4.17 -11.23
C VAL A 1022 12.16 -4.89 -12.52
N GLU A 1023 11.50 -5.98 -12.91
CA GLU A 1023 11.89 -6.85 -14.03
C GLU A 1023 10.96 -6.77 -15.25
N TRP A 1024 10.21 -5.67 -15.43
CA TRP A 1024 9.29 -5.49 -16.57
C TRP A 1024 9.93 -5.72 -17.95
N ARG A 1025 11.22 -5.40 -18.10
CA ARG A 1025 11.98 -5.63 -19.35
C ARG A 1025 12.21 -7.12 -19.63
N GLN A 1026 12.26 -7.95 -18.59
CA GLN A 1026 12.49 -9.37 -18.71
C GLN A 1026 11.28 -10.09 -19.31
N VAL A 1027 10.06 -9.59 -19.07
CA VAL A 1027 8.82 -10.17 -19.62
C VAL A 1027 8.88 -10.28 -21.15
N ALA A 1028 9.29 -9.22 -21.85
CA ALA A 1028 9.45 -9.26 -23.30
C ALA A 1028 10.52 -10.28 -23.74
N ALA A 1029 11.65 -10.36 -23.04
CA ALA A 1029 12.71 -11.32 -23.35
C ALA A 1029 12.28 -12.78 -23.11
N GLU A 1030 11.53 -13.03 -22.04
CA GLU A 1030 10.94 -14.34 -21.72
C GLU A 1030 9.90 -14.75 -22.75
N LEU A 1031 9.01 -13.83 -23.17
CA LEU A 1031 8.03 -14.07 -24.23
C LEU A 1031 8.70 -14.34 -25.58
N ALA A 1032 9.79 -13.65 -25.90
CA ALA A 1032 10.57 -13.93 -27.09
C ALA A 1032 11.25 -15.31 -27.03
N THR A 1033 11.72 -15.71 -25.85
CA THR A 1033 12.30 -17.05 -25.61
C THR A 1033 11.26 -18.15 -25.75
N LEU A 1034 10.08 -17.93 -25.17
CA LEU A 1034 8.93 -18.81 -25.34
C LEU A 1034 8.54 -18.93 -26.81
N SER A 1035 8.48 -17.81 -27.54
CA SER A 1035 8.10 -17.80 -28.95
C SER A 1035 9.06 -18.62 -29.81
N ARG A 1036 10.38 -18.49 -29.56
CA ARG A 1036 11.40 -19.30 -30.23
C ARG A 1036 11.24 -20.79 -29.95
N ALA A 1037 10.85 -21.17 -28.73
CA ALA A 1037 10.64 -22.57 -28.41
C ALA A 1037 9.45 -23.16 -29.17
N PHE A 1038 8.32 -22.45 -29.25
CA PHE A 1038 7.18 -22.91 -30.07
C PHE A 1038 7.52 -22.98 -31.57
N ALA A 1039 8.31 -22.05 -32.08
CA ALA A 1039 8.81 -22.10 -33.47
C ALA A 1039 9.69 -23.33 -33.75
N ASN A 1040 10.39 -23.85 -32.73
CA ASN A 1040 11.21 -25.06 -32.80
C ASN A 1040 10.43 -26.36 -32.50
N GLY A 1041 9.12 -26.26 -32.27
CA GLY A 1041 8.24 -27.37 -31.89
C GLY A 1041 7.68 -27.18 -30.48
N ALA A 1042 6.35 -27.28 -30.36
CA ALA A 1042 5.68 -27.13 -29.08
C ALA A 1042 6.18 -28.16 -28.05
N PRO A 1043 6.42 -27.75 -26.78
CA PRO A 1043 6.71 -28.70 -25.72
C PRO A 1043 5.58 -29.73 -25.56
N ALA A 1044 5.95 -30.96 -25.21
CA ALA A 1044 4.98 -32.05 -25.04
C ALA A 1044 3.99 -31.80 -23.89
N ARG A 1045 4.41 -31.04 -22.86
CA ARG A 1045 3.60 -30.69 -21.69
C ARG A 1045 3.79 -29.23 -21.29
N LEU A 1046 2.84 -28.72 -20.50
CA LEU A 1046 2.85 -27.37 -19.96
C LEU A 1046 4.05 -27.10 -19.04
N ASP A 1047 4.42 -28.07 -18.20
CA ASP A 1047 5.53 -27.92 -17.25
C ASP A 1047 6.92 -27.93 -17.93
N ASP A 1048 6.99 -28.30 -19.21
CA ASP A 1048 8.22 -28.33 -20.02
C ASP A 1048 8.50 -26.99 -20.73
N LEU A 1049 7.64 -25.98 -20.55
CA LEU A 1049 7.87 -24.67 -21.15
C LEU A 1049 9.21 -24.07 -20.67
N PRO A 1050 9.94 -23.36 -21.54
CA PRO A 1050 11.28 -22.81 -21.25
C PRO A 1050 11.22 -21.52 -20.41
N VAL A 1051 10.23 -21.42 -19.52
CA VAL A 1051 9.97 -20.27 -18.65
C VAL A 1051 9.79 -20.78 -17.21
N PRO A 1052 10.04 -19.96 -16.18
CA PRO A 1052 9.91 -20.37 -14.78
C PRO A 1052 8.45 -20.30 -14.31
N ALA A 1053 7.54 -20.98 -15.01
CA ALA A 1053 6.12 -21.01 -14.65
C ALA A 1053 5.86 -21.95 -13.47
N LEU A 1054 5.09 -21.47 -12.50
CA LEU A 1054 4.52 -22.31 -11.46
C LEU A 1054 3.12 -22.74 -11.88
N TRP A 1055 2.94 -24.03 -12.18
CA TRP A 1055 1.68 -24.61 -12.63
C TRP A 1055 0.86 -25.18 -11.47
N PHE A 1056 -0.46 -25.01 -11.54
CA PHE A 1056 -1.45 -25.44 -10.56
C PHE A 1056 -2.45 -26.38 -11.23
N TYR A 1057 -2.78 -27.47 -10.52
CA TYR A 1057 -3.68 -28.54 -10.97
C TYR A 1057 -4.71 -28.92 -9.89
#